data_AF-A0A2S1NYA9-F1
#
_entry.id   AF-A0A2S1NYA9-F1
#
_cell.length_a   1.000
_cell.length_b   1.000
_cell.length_c   1.000
_cell.angle_alpha   90.00
_cell.angle_beta   90.00
_cell.angle_gamma   90.00
#
_symmetry.space_group_name_H-M   'P 1'
#
loop_
_entity.id
_entity.type
_entity.pdbx_description
1 polymer ?
#
loop_
_entity_poly.entity_id
_entity_poly.type
_entity_poly.pdbx_seq_one_letter_code
_entity_poly.pdbx_strand_id
1 'polypeptide(L)'
;MRQNLPSMIDRYKHQQLRIGSVSPQQISAWATKILPNGEIVGEVKKPYTFHYKTNKPEKDGLFCERIFGPIKSGICACGNYRVIGNQKEGPKFCEQCGVEFVDSRIRRYQMGYIKLASPVTHVWYLKRLPSYIANLLDKSLKELEGLVYCDFSFARPITKKPTFLRLRGSFEYEIQSWKYSIPLFFTTQGFDTFRNREISTGAGAIREQLADLDLRIIRENSLVEWKELGKEGLTGNEWEDRKVGRRKNFVVRRMELAKYFIRTNIEPEWMVLCLLPVLPPELRPIIQIDGGKLMSSDINELYRRVIYRNNTLTDLLTTSRSTPGELLMCQEKLVQEAVDTLLDNGIRGQPMKDGHNKVYKSFSDVIEGKEGRFRETLLGKRVDYSGRSVIVVGPSLSLHRCGLPREIAIELFQTFLIRGLIRQHLASNIGVAKSKIREKEPIVWEILQEVMEGHPVLLNRAPTLHRLGIQAFEPILVEGRAIFLHPLVCKGFNADFDGDQMAVHVPLSLEAQAEARLLMFSHMNLLSPAIGDPICVPTQDMLMGLYVLTSGNRRGICVNRYNSGNRGNYQRRDNNNYDYTKEPFFCNSYDAIGAYRQKRINLDSPLWLRWRLDQGLIASRETPIEVHYESLGTYYEIYGHYLIVRSIKKEILFIYIRTTVGHISLYREIDEALQGFSHVCSLVPN
;
A
#
# COMPACT_ATOMS: atom_id res chain seq x y z
N MET A 1 36.16 -4.38 -18.51
CA MET A 1 35.75 -4.92 -17.20
C MET A 1 34.25 -4.73 -17.02
N ARG A 2 33.44 -5.75 -17.30
CA ARG A 2 32.00 -5.75 -17.02
C ARG A 2 31.81 -6.10 -15.54
N GLN A 3 31.60 -5.10 -14.70
CA GLN A 3 31.21 -5.34 -13.32
C GLN A 3 29.75 -5.83 -13.32
N ASN A 4 29.56 -7.04 -12.79
CA ASN A 4 28.26 -7.60 -12.47
C ASN A 4 27.53 -6.67 -11.49
N LEU A 5 26.60 -5.86 -11.99
CA LEU A 5 25.55 -5.23 -11.18
C LEU A 5 24.63 -6.36 -10.68
N PRO A 6 24.59 -6.68 -9.37
CA PRO A 6 23.83 -7.83 -8.88
C PRO A 6 22.32 -7.56 -8.73
N SER A 7 21.80 -6.38 -9.08
CA SER A 7 20.47 -5.94 -8.62
C SER A 7 19.32 -6.00 -9.64
N MET A 8 19.58 -6.22 -10.94
CA MET A 8 18.50 -6.37 -11.95
C MET A 8 18.21 -7.82 -12.37
N ILE A 9 19.03 -8.79 -11.97
CA ILE A 9 19.04 -10.15 -12.54
C ILE A 9 17.84 -11.02 -12.07
N ASP A 10 17.17 -10.69 -10.97
CA ASP A 10 16.08 -11.52 -10.44
C ASP A 10 14.66 -11.15 -10.94
N ARG A 11 14.48 -10.01 -11.63
CA ARG A 11 13.15 -9.56 -12.12
C ARG A 11 12.50 -10.53 -13.12
N TYR A 12 13.28 -11.40 -13.77
CA TYR A 12 12.78 -12.35 -14.77
C TYR A 12 12.68 -13.81 -14.27
N LYS A 13 13.15 -14.14 -13.05
CA LYS A 13 13.19 -15.55 -12.62
C LYS A 13 11.85 -16.12 -12.14
N HIS A 14 10.96 -15.27 -11.64
CA HIS A 14 9.73 -15.74 -10.99
C HIS A 14 8.53 -14.91 -11.45
N GLN A 15 7.88 -15.35 -12.54
CA GLN A 15 6.68 -14.69 -13.09
C GLN A 15 5.40 -14.99 -12.28
N GLN A 16 5.42 -16.04 -11.45
CA GLN A 16 4.26 -16.51 -10.70
C GLN A 16 4.63 -16.76 -9.24
N LEU A 17 3.73 -16.35 -8.34
CA LEU A 17 3.76 -16.70 -6.93
C LEU A 17 2.71 -17.78 -6.66
N ARG A 18 3.14 -18.96 -6.19
CA ARG A 18 2.23 -20.04 -5.81
C ARG A 18 2.19 -20.18 -4.30
N ILE A 19 0.97 -20.29 -3.75
CA ILE A 19 0.70 -20.57 -2.33
C ILE A 19 0.00 -21.93 -2.26
N GLY A 20 0.33 -22.72 -1.24
CA GLY A 20 -0.28 -24.03 -1.02
C GLY A 20 -0.04 -24.53 0.40
N SER A 21 -0.77 -25.59 0.78
CA SER A 21 -0.53 -26.32 2.03
C SER A 21 0.85 -26.98 2.01
N VAL A 22 1.43 -27.13 3.19
CA VAL A 22 2.81 -27.57 3.36
C VAL A 22 2.82 -28.96 3.99
N SER A 23 3.59 -29.89 3.41
CA SER A 23 3.74 -31.22 3.98
C SER A 23 4.71 -31.20 5.19
N PRO A 24 4.59 -32.13 6.14
CA PRO A 24 5.55 -32.25 7.25
C PRO A 24 7.00 -32.43 6.76
N GLN A 25 7.19 -33.15 5.66
CA GLN A 25 8.50 -33.36 5.04
C GLN A 25 9.10 -32.04 4.54
N GLN A 26 8.28 -31.17 3.96
CA GLN A 26 8.70 -29.85 3.48
C GLN A 26 9.06 -28.91 4.65
N ILE A 27 8.29 -28.94 5.74
CA ILE A 27 8.63 -28.19 6.98
C ILE A 27 9.98 -28.65 7.54
N SER A 28 10.19 -29.97 7.59
CA SER A 28 11.47 -30.55 8.00
C SER A 28 12.60 -30.05 7.10
N ALA A 29 12.44 -30.12 5.77
CA ALA A 29 13.46 -29.68 4.81
C ALA A 29 13.86 -28.20 4.96
N TRP A 30 12.94 -27.32 5.34
CA TRP A 30 13.25 -25.90 5.58
C TRP A 30 14.05 -25.65 6.85
N ALA A 31 13.85 -26.49 7.86
CA ALA A 31 14.32 -26.22 9.21
C ALA A 31 15.50 -27.11 9.64
N THR A 32 15.67 -28.29 9.04
CA THR A 32 16.74 -29.22 9.38
C THR A 32 18.08 -28.83 8.77
N LYS A 33 19.14 -28.94 9.57
CA LYS A 33 20.54 -28.89 9.18
C LYS A 33 21.22 -30.17 9.63
N ILE A 34 22.08 -30.71 8.77
CA ILE A 34 22.91 -31.87 9.10
C ILE A 34 24.29 -31.35 9.48
N LEU A 35 24.69 -31.60 10.72
CA LEU A 35 26.03 -31.27 11.21
C LEU A 35 27.06 -32.29 10.69
N PRO A 36 28.37 -31.96 10.67
CA PRO A 36 29.43 -32.87 10.22
C PRO A 36 29.51 -34.18 11.01
N ASN A 37 29.01 -34.20 12.25
CA ASN A 37 28.90 -35.38 13.11
C ASN A 37 27.69 -36.28 12.78
N GLY A 38 26.88 -35.93 11.77
CA GLY A 38 25.66 -36.64 11.40
C GLY A 38 24.42 -36.28 12.24
N GLU A 39 24.53 -35.36 13.20
CA GLU A 39 23.40 -34.92 14.03
C GLU A 39 22.46 -34.01 13.23
N ILE A 40 21.15 -34.29 13.30
CA ILE A 40 20.11 -33.45 12.70
C ILE A 40 19.71 -32.37 13.71
N VAL A 41 19.92 -31.11 13.32
CA VAL A 41 19.58 -29.92 14.11
C VAL A 41 18.44 -29.18 13.44
N GLY A 42 17.50 -28.63 14.21
CA GLY A 42 16.38 -27.85 13.67
C GLY A 42 15.17 -27.81 14.61
N GLU A 43 15.09 -28.80 15.50
CA GLU A 43 14.02 -28.94 16.47
C GLU A 43 14.24 -28.02 17.69
N VAL A 44 13.22 -27.23 18.03
CA VAL A 44 13.17 -26.43 19.25
C VAL A 44 12.51 -27.25 20.36
N LYS A 45 13.31 -27.67 21.35
CA LYS A 45 12.86 -28.56 22.42
C LYS A 45 12.51 -27.81 23.71
N LYS A 46 13.26 -26.75 24.03
CA LYS A 46 13.11 -26.02 25.29
C LYS A 46 12.29 -24.73 25.09
N PRO A 47 11.43 -24.36 26.05
CA PRO A 47 10.68 -23.11 25.98
C PRO A 47 11.56 -21.88 26.31
N TYR A 48 12.78 -22.07 26.81
CA TYR A 48 13.63 -20.98 27.25
C TYR A 48 14.15 -20.13 26.08
N THR A 49 14.37 -18.84 26.35
CA THR A 49 14.84 -17.84 25.38
C THR A 49 16.33 -17.52 25.60
N PHE A 50 16.63 -16.66 26.57
CA PHE A 50 17.98 -16.28 26.98
C PHE A 50 18.21 -16.67 28.44
N HIS A 51 19.45 -17.01 28.76
CA HIS A 51 19.85 -17.28 30.14
C HIS A 51 20.00 -15.97 30.92
N TYR A 52 19.32 -15.86 32.06
CA TYR A 52 19.18 -14.64 32.86
C TYR A 52 20.51 -14.01 33.33
N LYS A 53 21.57 -14.80 33.57
CA LYS A 53 22.89 -14.27 33.99
C LYS A 53 23.82 -13.88 32.84
N THR A 54 23.78 -14.65 31.75
CA THR A 54 24.79 -14.57 30.69
C THR A 54 24.29 -13.80 29.48
N ASN A 55 22.98 -13.52 29.40
CA ASN A 55 22.30 -12.97 28.23
C ASN A 55 22.64 -13.70 26.93
N LYS A 56 23.06 -14.97 27.04
CA LYS A 56 23.30 -15.85 25.89
C LYS A 56 22.04 -16.68 25.60
N PRO A 57 21.78 -16.98 24.33
CA PRO A 57 20.62 -17.80 23.96
C PRO A 57 20.78 -19.23 24.50
N GLU A 58 19.69 -19.77 25.02
CA GLU A 58 19.67 -21.14 25.55
C GLU A 58 19.84 -22.19 24.46
N LYS A 59 20.53 -23.29 24.78
CA LYS A 59 20.72 -24.41 23.85
C LYS A 59 19.38 -25.12 23.63
N ASP A 60 19.05 -25.38 22.36
CA ASP A 60 17.78 -25.97 21.90
C ASP A 60 16.53 -25.17 22.30
N GLY A 61 16.71 -23.90 22.67
CA GLY A 61 15.64 -22.94 22.95
C GLY A 61 15.22 -22.12 21.72
N LEU A 62 14.31 -21.17 21.93
CA LEU A 62 13.69 -20.36 20.87
C LEU A 62 14.67 -19.44 20.12
N PHE A 63 15.86 -19.18 20.67
CA PHE A 63 16.87 -18.29 20.06
C PHE A 63 18.20 -19.00 19.78
N CYS A 64 18.22 -20.33 19.87
CA CYS A 64 19.42 -21.14 19.77
C CYS A 64 20.25 -20.84 18.51
N GLU A 65 21.52 -20.48 18.68
CA GLU A 65 22.43 -20.18 17.58
C GLU A 65 22.72 -21.39 16.69
N ARG A 66 22.67 -22.60 17.26
CA ARG A 66 22.87 -23.86 16.53
C ARG A 66 21.77 -24.10 15.49
N ILE A 67 20.53 -23.71 15.82
CA ILE A 67 19.35 -23.89 14.96
C ILE A 67 19.28 -22.72 13.95
N PHE A 68 19.25 -21.48 14.44
CA PHE A 68 18.91 -20.32 13.63
C PHE A 68 20.12 -19.60 13.02
N GLY A 69 21.33 -19.86 13.52
CA GLY A 69 22.57 -19.18 13.11
C GLY A 69 23.12 -18.19 14.14
N PRO A 70 24.33 -17.65 13.90
CA PRO A 70 25.07 -16.84 14.88
C PRO A 70 24.49 -15.44 15.09
N ILE A 71 24.55 -14.89 16.31
CA ILE A 71 24.07 -13.52 16.62
C ILE A 71 24.95 -12.47 15.92
N LYS A 72 26.28 -12.67 15.96
CA LYS A 72 27.25 -11.79 15.31
C LYS A 72 27.93 -12.55 14.18
N SER A 73 28.07 -11.89 13.04
CA SER A 73 28.63 -12.49 11.82
C SER A 73 30.05 -13.05 12.09
N GLY A 74 30.24 -14.35 11.83
CA GLY A 74 31.53 -15.02 12.00
C GLY A 74 31.91 -15.39 13.43
N ILE A 75 31.07 -15.11 14.44
CA ILE A 75 31.31 -15.49 15.85
C ILE A 75 30.35 -16.60 16.26
N CYS A 76 30.88 -17.70 16.80
CA CYS A 76 30.05 -18.80 17.32
C CYS A 76 29.67 -18.59 18.80
N ALA A 77 28.73 -19.38 19.32
CA ALA A 77 28.27 -19.31 20.72
C ALA A 77 29.40 -19.45 21.77
N CYS A 78 30.45 -20.24 21.46
CA CYS A 78 31.62 -20.42 22.32
C CYS A 78 32.55 -19.20 22.34
N GLY A 79 32.41 -18.26 21.40
CA GLY A 79 33.30 -17.11 21.23
C GLY A 79 34.40 -17.30 20.20
N ASN A 80 34.51 -18.46 19.55
CA ASN A 80 35.45 -18.65 18.44
C ASN A 80 35.01 -17.78 17.26
N TYR A 81 35.97 -17.09 16.65
CA TYR A 81 35.74 -16.18 15.53
C TYR A 81 36.40 -16.70 14.25
N ARG A 82 35.72 -16.51 13.12
CA ARG A 82 36.25 -16.78 11.79
C ARG A 82 35.85 -15.68 10.80
N VAL A 83 36.80 -15.25 9.98
CA VAL A 83 36.56 -14.28 8.90
C VAL A 83 35.69 -14.90 7.81
N ILE A 84 34.58 -14.24 7.49
CA ILE A 84 33.66 -14.64 6.42
C ILE A 84 34.29 -14.26 5.07
N GLY A 85 34.67 -15.25 4.26
CA GLY A 85 35.22 -15.01 2.91
C GLY A 85 36.23 -16.07 2.43
N ASN A 86 37.00 -16.67 3.33
CA ASN A 86 37.94 -17.74 2.99
C ASN A 86 37.21 -19.10 2.92
N GLN A 87 36.47 -19.32 1.84
CA GLN A 87 35.60 -20.48 1.62
C GLN A 87 36.34 -21.83 1.49
N LYS A 88 37.68 -21.87 1.47
CA LYS A 88 38.41 -23.05 0.97
C LYS A 88 39.12 -23.95 2.00
N GLU A 89 39.34 -23.57 3.26
CA GLU A 89 40.29 -24.33 4.10
C GLU A 89 39.88 -24.61 5.57
N GLY A 90 38.61 -24.52 5.95
CA GLY A 90 38.25 -24.79 7.36
C GLY A 90 36.82 -25.23 7.62
N PRO A 91 36.54 -25.82 8.80
CA PRO A 91 35.25 -26.41 9.13
C PRO A 91 34.13 -25.35 9.10
N LYS A 92 33.03 -25.65 8.39
CA LYS A 92 31.87 -24.76 8.26
C LYS A 92 31.12 -24.54 9.57
N PHE A 93 31.21 -25.52 10.47
CA PHE A 93 30.59 -25.52 11.79
C PHE A 93 31.66 -25.53 12.87
N CYS A 94 31.37 -24.93 14.02
CA CYS A 94 32.21 -25.06 15.20
C CYS A 94 32.11 -26.48 15.77
N GLU A 95 33.24 -27.14 16.03
CA GLU A 95 33.29 -28.51 16.57
C GLU A 95 32.71 -28.60 18.01
N GLN A 96 32.83 -27.53 18.79
CA GLN A 96 32.38 -27.51 20.19
C GLN A 96 30.88 -27.20 20.36
N CYS A 97 30.36 -26.20 19.62
CA CYS A 97 28.96 -25.76 19.76
C CYS A 97 28.05 -26.10 18.57
N GLY A 98 28.59 -26.56 17.45
CA GLY A 98 27.83 -26.87 16.24
C GLY A 98 27.24 -25.65 15.53
N VAL A 99 27.61 -24.42 15.90
CA VAL A 99 27.13 -23.19 15.25
C VAL A 99 27.85 -22.98 13.92
N GLU A 100 27.10 -22.60 12.90
CA GLU A 100 27.59 -22.32 11.56
C GLU A 100 28.30 -20.96 11.49
N PHE A 101 29.49 -20.89 10.87
CA PHE A 101 30.22 -19.64 10.67
C PHE A 101 29.70 -18.90 9.43
N VAL A 102 28.59 -18.20 9.59
CA VAL A 102 27.91 -17.42 8.53
C VAL A 102 27.59 -16.00 9.00
N ASP A 103 27.04 -15.20 8.09
CA ASP A 103 26.51 -13.88 8.40
C ASP A 103 25.26 -13.99 9.29
N SER A 104 25.14 -13.12 10.29
CA SER A 104 23.98 -13.10 11.21
C SER A 104 22.66 -12.85 10.49
N ARG A 105 22.70 -12.30 9.26
CA ARG A 105 21.53 -12.17 8.36
C ARG A 105 20.78 -13.48 8.15
N ILE A 106 21.42 -14.65 8.27
CA ILE A 106 20.75 -15.94 8.15
C ILE A 106 19.62 -16.12 9.18
N ARG A 107 19.71 -15.47 10.35
CA ARG A 107 18.69 -15.50 11.42
C ARG A 107 17.37 -14.82 11.03
N ARG A 108 17.31 -14.14 9.88
CA ARG A 108 16.09 -13.59 9.28
C ARG A 108 15.34 -14.60 8.41
N TYR A 109 16.02 -15.65 7.95
CA TYR A 109 15.50 -16.59 6.96
C TYR A 109 15.42 -18.03 7.47
N GLN A 110 16.35 -18.44 8.35
CA GLN A 110 16.40 -19.80 8.87
C GLN A 110 15.20 -20.08 9.77
N MET A 111 14.40 -21.07 9.39
CA MET A 111 13.29 -21.56 10.21
C MET A 111 13.76 -22.65 11.17
N GLY A 112 12.99 -22.83 12.24
CA GLY A 112 13.06 -24.01 13.12
C GLY A 112 11.75 -24.78 13.02
N TYR A 113 11.63 -25.88 13.76
CA TYR A 113 10.35 -26.58 13.91
C TYR A 113 10.18 -27.13 15.33
N ILE A 114 8.94 -27.39 15.72
CA ILE A 114 8.56 -28.10 16.94
C ILE A 114 7.89 -29.39 16.51
N LYS A 115 8.38 -30.52 17.02
CA LYS A 115 7.73 -31.82 16.83
C LYS A 115 6.60 -31.95 17.84
N LEU A 116 5.35 -32.03 17.36
CA LEU A 116 4.20 -32.17 18.23
C LEU A 116 4.07 -33.64 18.70
N ALA A 117 3.74 -33.82 19.96
CA ALA A 117 3.57 -35.14 20.59
C ALA A 117 2.29 -35.83 20.09
N SER A 118 1.24 -35.05 19.83
CA SER A 118 -0.01 -35.47 19.19
C SER A 118 -0.30 -34.56 17.99
N PRO A 119 -0.86 -35.06 16.87
CA PRO A 119 -1.26 -34.23 15.74
C PRO A 119 -2.25 -33.14 16.16
N VAL A 120 -2.23 -32.00 15.47
CA VAL A 120 -3.06 -30.82 15.79
C VAL A 120 -3.72 -30.30 14.51
N THR A 121 -5.04 -30.05 14.52
CA THR A 121 -5.69 -29.46 13.35
C THR A 121 -5.32 -27.99 13.20
N HIS A 122 -5.05 -27.52 11.98
CA HIS A 122 -4.85 -26.10 11.75
C HIS A 122 -6.19 -25.34 11.87
N VAL A 123 -6.25 -24.35 12.75
CA VAL A 123 -7.49 -23.66 13.12
C VAL A 123 -8.21 -22.99 11.95
N TRP A 124 -7.48 -22.43 10.97
CA TRP A 124 -8.07 -21.87 9.75
C TRP A 124 -8.86 -22.88 8.92
N TYR A 125 -8.43 -24.15 8.82
CA TYR A 125 -9.14 -25.15 8.04
C TYR A 125 -10.33 -25.76 8.78
N LEU A 126 -10.27 -25.75 10.12
CA LEU A 126 -11.35 -26.27 10.98
C LEU A 126 -12.44 -25.22 11.23
N LYS A 127 -12.09 -24.02 11.72
CA LYS A 127 -13.06 -23.06 12.29
C LYS A 127 -13.51 -21.95 11.36
N ARG A 128 -12.67 -21.48 10.43
CA ARG A 128 -13.09 -20.40 9.52
C ARG A 128 -14.21 -20.91 8.62
N LEU A 129 -15.24 -20.09 8.41
CA LEU A 129 -16.40 -20.46 7.61
C LEU A 129 -16.19 -20.09 6.13
N PRO A 130 -16.51 -20.98 5.18
CA PRO A 130 -16.90 -22.37 5.39
C PRO A 130 -15.71 -23.27 5.78
N SER A 131 -15.93 -24.22 6.70
CA SER A 131 -14.88 -25.13 7.16
C SER A 131 -14.48 -26.12 6.07
N TYR A 132 -13.18 -26.14 5.74
CA TYR A 132 -12.65 -27.00 4.69
C TYR A 132 -12.68 -28.47 5.10
N ILE A 133 -12.33 -28.77 6.36
CA ILE A 133 -12.35 -30.13 6.90
C ILE A 133 -13.79 -30.65 6.97
N ALA A 134 -14.74 -29.82 7.43
CA ALA A 134 -16.15 -30.19 7.50
C ALA A 134 -16.74 -30.47 6.11
N ASN A 135 -16.41 -29.65 5.11
CA ASN A 135 -16.89 -29.85 3.75
C ASN A 135 -16.35 -31.13 3.11
N LEU A 136 -15.09 -31.49 3.34
CA LEU A 136 -14.53 -32.72 2.78
C LEU A 136 -15.10 -33.98 3.44
N LEU A 137 -15.21 -33.98 4.78
CA LEU A 137 -15.69 -35.13 5.55
C LEU A 137 -17.22 -35.26 5.58
N ASP A 138 -17.96 -34.24 5.13
CA ASP A 138 -19.43 -34.19 5.18
C ASP A 138 -19.99 -34.43 6.57
N LYS A 139 -19.40 -33.68 7.52
CA LYS A 139 -19.78 -33.68 8.94
C LYS A 139 -20.11 -32.27 9.39
N SER A 140 -20.92 -32.15 10.44
CA SER A 140 -21.18 -30.84 11.02
C SER A 140 -19.92 -30.29 11.69
N LEU A 141 -19.77 -28.96 11.70
CA LEU A 141 -18.65 -28.30 12.38
C LEU A 141 -18.63 -28.65 13.88
N LYS A 142 -19.81 -28.73 14.51
CA LYS A 142 -19.94 -29.07 15.94
C LYS A 142 -19.42 -30.46 16.26
N GLU A 143 -19.71 -31.45 15.41
CA GLU A 143 -19.18 -32.81 15.56
C GLU A 143 -17.65 -32.83 15.47
N LEU A 144 -17.07 -32.10 14.51
CA LEU A 144 -15.62 -32.06 14.33
C LEU A 144 -14.90 -31.26 15.44
N GLU A 145 -15.46 -30.13 15.88
CA GLU A 145 -14.95 -29.41 17.04
C GLU A 145 -15.01 -30.29 18.29
N GLY A 146 -16.12 -31.01 18.50
CA GLY A 146 -16.28 -31.93 19.59
C GLY A 146 -15.23 -33.05 19.61
N LEU A 147 -14.84 -33.54 18.45
CA LEU A 147 -13.81 -34.57 18.30
C LEU A 147 -12.39 -34.02 18.51
N VAL A 148 -12.09 -32.81 18.02
CA VAL A 148 -10.77 -32.15 18.16
C VAL A 148 -10.52 -31.70 19.61
N TYR A 149 -11.50 -31.04 20.23
CA TYR A 149 -11.38 -30.52 21.59
C TYR A 149 -11.83 -31.51 22.66
N CYS A 150 -12.02 -32.77 22.26
CA CYS A 150 -12.25 -33.93 23.12
C CYS A 150 -13.51 -33.84 24.01
N ASP A 151 -14.57 -33.22 23.48
CA ASP A 151 -15.89 -33.18 24.13
C ASP A 151 -16.76 -34.41 23.75
N PHE A 152 -16.43 -35.11 22.65
CA PHE A 152 -17.09 -36.34 22.19
C PHE A 152 -16.07 -37.41 21.80
N SER A 153 -16.30 -38.68 22.19
CA SER A 153 -15.46 -39.82 21.76
C SER A 153 -16.21 -40.66 20.73
N PHE A 154 -15.63 -40.81 19.54
CA PHE A 154 -16.22 -41.63 18.48
C PHE A 154 -15.73 -43.07 18.64
N ALA A 155 -16.66 -44.01 18.77
CA ALA A 155 -16.37 -45.43 18.59
C ALA A 155 -16.63 -45.77 17.12
N ARG A 156 -15.59 -45.83 16.29
CA ARG A 156 -15.67 -46.49 14.98
C ARG A 156 -14.35 -47.17 14.63
N PRO A 157 -14.41 -48.29 13.88
CA PRO A 157 -13.25 -49.09 13.56
C PRO A 157 -12.33 -48.29 12.63
N ILE A 158 -11.17 -47.95 13.17
CA ILE A 158 -9.99 -47.73 12.35
C ILE A 158 -9.51 -49.14 11.98
N THR A 159 -9.25 -49.33 10.70
CA THR A 159 -8.90 -50.59 10.02
C THR A 159 -10.06 -51.50 9.61
N LYS A 160 -9.83 -52.20 8.49
CA LYS A 160 -10.65 -53.28 7.89
C LYS A 160 -10.87 -54.51 8.81
N LYS A 161 -10.83 -54.34 10.13
CA LYS A 161 -11.09 -55.37 11.13
C LYS A 161 -12.52 -55.21 11.66
N PRO A 162 -13.29 -56.30 11.81
CA PRO A 162 -14.61 -56.22 12.42
C PRO A 162 -14.51 -55.68 13.86
N THR A 163 -15.40 -54.77 14.23
CA THR A 163 -15.62 -54.31 15.61
C THR A 163 -16.16 -55.46 16.46
N PHE A 164 -15.72 -55.56 17.71
CA PHE A 164 -16.19 -56.61 18.64
C PHE A 164 -17.68 -56.45 18.97
N LEU A 165 -18.23 -55.24 18.91
CA LEU A 165 -19.61 -54.94 19.36
C LEU A 165 -20.57 -54.45 18.26
N ARG A 166 -20.17 -54.40 16.97
CA ARG A 166 -21.01 -53.88 15.85
C ARG A 166 -21.70 -52.51 16.12
N LEU A 167 -21.26 -51.73 17.10
CA LEU A 167 -21.85 -50.43 17.44
C LEU A 167 -21.64 -49.47 16.25
N ARG A 168 -22.76 -48.99 15.68
CA ARG A 168 -22.77 -47.96 14.63
C ARG A 168 -23.51 -46.73 15.16
N GLY A 169 -22.79 -45.61 15.34
CA GLY A 169 -23.41 -44.32 15.66
C GLY A 169 -22.41 -43.28 16.16
N SER A 170 -22.75 -42.00 15.99
CA SER A 170 -22.20 -40.88 16.77
C SER A 170 -22.97 -40.83 18.08
N PHE A 171 -22.32 -41.03 19.21
CA PHE A 171 -22.99 -40.95 20.51
C PHE A 171 -23.00 -39.50 20.97
N GLU A 172 -24.17 -38.87 20.95
CA GLU A 172 -24.39 -37.57 21.57
C GLU A 172 -24.36 -37.68 23.11
N TYR A 173 -24.20 -36.52 23.75
CA TYR A 173 -23.84 -36.31 25.15
C TYR A 173 -24.94 -36.76 26.14
N GLU A 174 -25.04 -38.07 26.37
CA GLU A 174 -25.61 -38.66 27.60
C GLU A 174 -24.50 -39.44 28.35
N ILE A 175 -23.33 -38.81 28.52
CA ILE A 175 -22.14 -39.43 29.11
C ILE A 175 -22.11 -39.18 30.63
N GLN A 176 -22.95 -39.92 31.33
CA GLN A 176 -22.66 -40.34 32.71
C GLN A 176 -22.75 -41.86 32.85
N SER A 177 -23.58 -42.53 32.04
CA SER A 177 -23.82 -43.98 32.14
C SER A 177 -22.68 -44.83 31.56
N TRP A 178 -22.06 -44.46 30.45
CA TRP A 178 -21.03 -45.27 29.75
C TRP A 178 -19.65 -45.26 30.45
N LYS A 179 -19.35 -44.15 31.14
CA LYS A 179 -18.13 -43.97 31.93
C LYS A 179 -18.04 -44.98 33.09
N TYR A 180 -19.19 -45.40 33.61
CA TYR A 180 -19.29 -46.44 34.62
C TYR A 180 -19.69 -47.79 34.04
N SER A 181 -20.50 -47.86 32.99
CA SER A 181 -21.04 -49.13 32.48
C SER A 181 -20.06 -49.92 31.62
N ILE A 182 -19.29 -49.30 30.73
CA ILE A 182 -18.40 -50.06 29.82
C ILE A 182 -17.17 -50.64 30.53
N PRO A 183 -16.47 -49.90 31.41
CA PRO A 183 -15.35 -50.47 32.16
C PRO A 183 -15.74 -51.66 33.05
N LEU A 184 -17.01 -51.79 33.44
CA LEU A 184 -17.51 -52.95 34.20
C LEU A 184 -17.50 -54.25 33.40
N PHE A 185 -17.51 -54.19 32.06
CA PHE A 185 -17.53 -55.36 31.17
C PHE A 185 -16.14 -55.81 30.71
N PHE A 186 -15.07 -55.10 31.08
CA PHE A 186 -13.71 -55.38 30.66
C PHE A 186 -12.75 -55.41 31.85
N THR A 187 -11.71 -56.25 31.81
CA THR A 187 -10.54 -56.05 32.68
C THR A 187 -9.88 -54.72 32.31
N THR A 188 -9.15 -54.07 33.23
CA THR A 188 -8.43 -52.81 32.93
C THR A 188 -7.60 -52.91 31.64
N GLN A 189 -6.90 -54.03 31.46
CA GLN A 189 -6.14 -54.34 30.24
C GLN A 189 -7.02 -54.64 29.01
N GLY A 190 -8.17 -55.30 29.20
CA GLY A 190 -9.17 -55.54 28.14
C GLY A 190 -9.84 -54.26 27.64
N PHE A 191 -10.06 -53.30 28.54
CA PHE A 191 -10.65 -52.01 28.21
C PHE A 191 -9.65 -51.11 27.46
N ASP A 192 -8.38 -51.12 27.87
CA ASP A 192 -7.35 -50.36 27.16
C ASP A 192 -7.08 -50.92 25.76
N THR A 193 -7.12 -52.25 25.59
CA THR A 193 -7.01 -52.87 24.26
C THR A 193 -8.24 -52.60 23.38
N PHE A 194 -9.44 -52.57 23.95
CA PHE A 194 -10.67 -52.13 23.26
C PHE A 194 -10.60 -50.65 22.86
N ARG A 195 -10.23 -49.77 23.79
CA ARG A 195 -10.10 -48.32 23.58
C ARG A 195 -9.10 -48.01 22.47
N ASN A 196 -7.89 -48.57 22.54
CA ASN A 196 -6.84 -48.34 21.55
C ASN A 196 -7.20 -48.90 20.15
N ARG A 197 -8.17 -49.82 20.06
CA ARG A 197 -8.62 -50.42 18.80
C ARG A 197 -9.85 -49.73 18.20
N GLU A 198 -10.79 -49.26 19.04
CA GLU A 198 -12.12 -48.83 18.58
C GLU A 198 -12.41 -47.34 18.81
N ILE A 199 -11.61 -46.63 19.64
CA ILE A 199 -11.81 -45.22 19.97
C ILE A 199 -10.60 -44.41 19.52
N SER A 200 -10.84 -43.49 18.60
CA SER A 200 -9.87 -42.48 18.20
C SER A 200 -10.38 -41.09 18.48
N THR A 201 -9.54 -40.28 19.10
CA THR A 201 -9.89 -38.96 19.59
C THR A 201 -8.87 -37.92 19.12
N GLY A 202 -9.26 -36.65 19.19
CA GLY A 202 -8.39 -35.54 18.81
C GLY A 202 -8.15 -35.43 17.31
N ALA A 203 -7.19 -34.57 16.94
CA ALA A 203 -6.89 -34.30 15.53
C ALA A 203 -6.23 -35.48 14.80
N GLY A 204 -5.66 -36.46 15.53
CA GLY A 204 -5.17 -37.72 14.94
C GLY A 204 -6.27 -38.50 14.21
N ALA A 205 -7.45 -38.59 14.80
CA ALA A 205 -8.61 -39.24 14.18
C ALA A 205 -9.10 -38.53 12.90
N ILE A 206 -9.01 -37.18 12.87
CA ILE A 206 -9.32 -36.40 11.66
C ILE A 206 -8.28 -36.69 10.57
N ARG A 207 -7.00 -36.74 10.95
CA ARG A 207 -5.93 -37.02 9.99
C ARG A 207 -6.13 -38.36 9.30
N GLU A 208 -6.42 -39.41 10.06
CA GLU A 208 -6.70 -40.75 9.52
C GLU A 208 -7.92 -40.74 8.60
N GLN A 209 -9.02 -40.07 9.02
CA GLN A 209 -10.20 -39.93 8.17
C GLN A 209 -9.91 -39.19 6.87
N LEU A 210 -9.03 -38.17 6.89
CA LEU A 210 -8.62 -37.43 5.70
C LEU A 210 -7.68 -38.25 4.80
N ALA A 211 -6.80 -39.06 5.39
CA ALA A 211 -5.87 -39.92 4.67
C ALA A 211 -6.59 -41.07 3.93
N ASP A 212 -7.67 -41.59 4.50
CA ASP A 212 -8.49 -42.65 3.89
C ASP A 212 -9.41 -42.15 2.75
N LEU A 213 -9.48 -40.84 2.48
CA LEU A 213 -10.38 -40.28 1.46
C LEU A 213 -9.87 -40.50 0.03
N ASP A 214 -10.69 -41.14 -0.80
CA ASP A 214 -10.52 -41.06 -2.25
C ASP A 214 -11.26 -39.85 -2.82
N LEU A 215 -10.49 -38.82 -3.20
CA LEU A 215 -11.00 -37.56 -3.76
C LEU A 215 -11.77 -37.77 -5.08
N ARG A 216 -11.46 -38.81 -5.87
CA ARG A 216 -12.16 -39.09 -7.13
C ARG A 216 -13.56 -39.63 -6.85
N ILE A 217 -13.67 -40.56 -5.90
CA ILE A 217 -14.95 -41.12 -5.44
C ILE A 217 -15.82 -40.02 -4.83
N ILE A 218 -15.26 -39.14 -3.99
CA ILE A 218 -16.01 -38.02 -3.42
C ILE A 218 -16.60 -37.12 -4.51
N ARG A 219 -15.81 -36.81 -5.54
CA ARG A 219 -16.24 -35.98 -6.66
C ARG A 219 -17.38 -36.65 -7.43
N GLU A 220 -17.27 -37.94 -7.72
CA GLU A 220 -18.29 -38.71 -8.45
C GLU A 220 -19.58 -38.84 -7.65
N ASN A 221 -19.49 -39.24 -6.37
CA ASN A 221 -20.64 -39.33 -5.47
C ASN A 221 -21.35 -37.99 -5.31
N SER A 222 -20.59 -36.92 -5.12
CA SER A 222 -21.14 -35.56 -5.00
C SER A 222 -21.83 -35.12 -6.30
N LEU A 223 -21.32 -35.52 -7.47
CA LEU A 223 -21.95 -35.20 -8.75
C LEU A 223 -23.28 -35.95 -8.94
N VAL A 224 -23.35 -37.22 -8.49
CA VAL A 224 -24.59 -38.01 -8.48
C VAL A 224 -25.61 -37.36 -7.54
N GLU A 225 -25.21 -37.08 -6.30
CA GLU A 225 -26.07 -36.42 -5.30
C GLU A 225 -26.62 -35.08 -5.80
N TRP A 226 -25.77 -34.26 -6.43
CA TRP A 226 -26.20 -32.98 -6.99
C TRP A 226 -27.26 -33.14 -8.10
N LYS A 227 -27.12 -34.15 -8.96
CA LYS A 227 -28.10 -34.47 -10.01
C LYS A 227 -29.42 -34.98 -9.43
N GLU A 228 -29.37 -35.80 -8.38
CA GLU A 228 -30.56 -36.32 -7.69
C GLU A 228 -31.35 -35.19 -7.04
N LEU A 229 -30.68 -34.34 -6.27
CA LEU A 229 -31.30 -33.14 -5.69
C LEU A 229 -31.86 -32.20 -6.77
N GLY A 230 -31.31 -32.23 -7.99
CA GLY A 230 -31.80 -31.49 -9.15
C GLY A 230 -33.11 -32.02 -9.75
N LYS A 231 -33.41 -33.31 -9.57
CA LYS A 231 -34.64 -33.95 -10.05
C LYS A 231 -35.80 -33.79 -9.09
N GLU A 232 -35.53 -33.64 -7.80
CA GLU A 232 -36.49 -33.16 -6.80
C GLU A 232 -36.87 -31.71 -7.17
N GLY A 233 -38.04 -31.54 -7.79
CA GLY A 233 -38.58 -30.23 -8.15
C GLY A 233 -38.93 -29.37 -6.93
N LEU A 234 -39.48 -28.17 -7.15
CA LEU A 234 -39.97 -27.33 -6.05
C LEU A 234 -41.14 -28.03 -5.35
N THR A 235 -40.94 -28.34 -4.07
CA THR A 235 -41.93 -29.03 -3.23
C THR A 235 -43.07 -28.11 -2.78
N GLY A 236 -42.95 -26.79 -2.99
CA GLY A 236 -43.90 -25.77 -2.56
C GLY A 236 -43.70 -25.30 -1.11
N ASN A 237 -42.93 -26.04 -0.31
CA ASN A 237 -42.52 -25.69 1.04
C ASN A 237 -41.19 -24.90 1.02
N GLU A 238 -41.22 -23.60 1.31
CA GLU A 238 -40.01 -22.75 1.30
C GLU A 238 -38.86 -23.30 2.17
N TRP A 239 -39.16 -23.94 3.29
CA TRP A 239 -38.14 -24.47 4.20
C TRP A 239 -37.41 -25.68 3.62
N GLU A 240 -38.14 -26.57 2.95
CA GLU A 240 -37.58 -27.76 2.29
C GLU A 240 -36.76 -27.35 1.06
N ASP A 241 -37.29 -26.43 0.26
CA ASP A 241 -36.59 -25.89 -0.91
C ASP A 241 -35.28 -25.17 -0.50
N ARG A 242 -35.28 -24.42 0.62
CA ARG A 242 -34.06 -23.82 1.19
C ARG A 242 -33.09 -24.87 1.75
N LYS A 243 -33.58 -26.01 2.28
CA LYS A 243 -32.73 -27.10 2.77
C LYS A 243 -32.04 -27.82 1.62
N VAL A 244 -32.78 -28.14 0.56
CA VAL A 244 -32.27 -28.72 -0.68
C VAL A 244 -31.28 -27.75 -1.34
N GLY A 245 -31.59 -26.46 -1.41
CA GLY A 245 -30.69 -25.43 -1.93
C GLY A 245 -29.37 -25.33 -1.13
N ARG A 246 -29.44 -25.37 0.21
CA ARG A 246 -28.24 -25.41 1.07
C ARG A 246 -27.40 -26.65 0.81
N ARG A 247 -28.03 -27.82 0.66
CA ARG A 247 -27.33 -29.08 0.36
C ARG A 247 -26.69 -29.05 -1.03
N LYS A 248 -27.39 -28.56 -2.06
CA LYS A 248 -26.82 -28.33 -3.41
C LYS A 248 -25.58 -27.46 -3.35
N ASN A 249 -25.64 -26.31 -2.67
CA ASN A 249 -24.49 -25.40 -2.52
C ASN A 249 -23.33 -26.01 -1.73
N PHE A 250 -23.62 -26.90 -0.77
CA PHE A 250 -22.61 -27.64 -0.03
C PHE A 250 -21.89 -28.65 -0.95
N VAL A 251 -22.65 -29.44 -1.71
CA VAL A 251 -22.12 -30.46 -2.63
C VAL A 251 -21.26 -29.82 -3.72
N VAL A 252 -21.67 -28.66 -4.25
CA VAL A 252 -20.85 -27.88 -5.21
C VAL A 252 -19.50 -27.49 -4.59
N ARG A 253 -19.51 -26.92 -3.37
CA ARG A 253 -18.27 -26.55 -2.65
C ARG A 253 -17.39 -27.77 -2.40
N ARG A 254 -17.96 -28.91 -2.02
CA ARG A 254 -17.23 -30.16 -1.79
C ARG A 254 -16.56 -30.68 -3.08
N MET A 255 -17.29 -30.66 -4.21
CA MET A 255 -16.73 -31.04 -5.52
C MET A 255 -15.59 -30.11 -5.95
N GLU A 256 -15.75 -28.80 -5.74
CA GLU A 256 -14.71 -27.81 -6.05
C GLU A 256 -13.45 -28.05 -5.23
N LEU A 257 -13.58 -28.26 -3.92
CA LEU A 257 -12.45 -28.59 -3.05
C LEU A 257 -11.71 -29.85 -3.51
N ALA A 258 -12.43 -30.94 -3.75
CA ALA A 258 -11.82 -32.19 -4.25
C ALA A 258 -11.10 -31.96 -5.59
N LYS A 259 -11.70 -31.20 -6.50
CA LYS A 259 -11.09 -30.81 -7.79
C LYS A 259 -9.81 -30.00 -7.59
N TYR A 260 -9.77 -29.09 -6.62
CA TYR A 260 -8.56 -28.31 -6.32
C TYR A 260 -7.43 -29.19 -5.80
N PHE A 261 -7.69 -30.08 -4.82
CA PHE A 261 -6.66 -30.99 -4.30
C PHE A 261 -6.10 -31.93 -5.38
N ILE A 262 -6.96 -32.47 -6.25
CA ILE A 262 -6.53 -33.31 -7.39
C ILE A 262 -5.64 -32.50 -8.36
N ARG A 263 -6.01 -31.26 -8.67
CA ARG A 263 -5.24 -30.41 -9.60
C ARG A 263 -3.89 -29.98 -9.04
N THR A 264 -3.81 -29.69 -7.74
CA THR A 264 -2.60 -29.18 -7.09
C THR A 264 -1.67 -30.28 -6.60
N ASN A 265 -2.12 -31.54 -6.62
CA ASN A 265 -1.45 -32.71 -6.06
C ASN A 265 -1.07 -32.51 -4.58
N ILE A 266 -2.02 -31.93 -3.82
CA ILE A 266 -1.90 -31.69 -2.38
C ILE A 266 -2.77 -32.73 -1.66
N GLU A 267 -2.25 -33.28 -0.57
CA GLU A 267 -3.01 -34.23 0.25
C GLU A 267 -3.82 -33.49 1.33
N PRO A 268 -5.07 -33.89 1.57
CA PRO A 268 -5.93 -33.24 2.57
C PRO A 268 -5.42 -33.43 4.00
N GLU A 269 -4.64 -34.49 4.29
CA GLU A 269 -4.09 -34.73 5.63
C GLU A 269 -3.11 -33.65 6.09
N TRP A 270 -2.52 -32.86 5.18
CA TRP A 270 -1.62 -31.76 5.53
C TRP A 270 -2.32 -30.58 6.23
N MET A 271 -3.65 -30.59 6.30
CA MET A 271 -4.41 -29.66 7.17
C MET A 271 -4.25 -29.98 8.66
N VAL A 272 -3.72 -31.17 9.00
CA VAL A 272 -3.35 -31.58 10.35
C VAL A 272 -1.83 -31.53 10.51
N LEU A 273 -1.38 -30.69 11.44
CA LEU A 273 0.03 -30.44 11.71
C LEU A 273 0.60 -31.50 12.66
N CYS A 274 1.67 -32.16 12.21
CA CYS A 274 2.53 -32.99 13.08
C CYS A 274 3.83 -32.25 13.45
N LEU A 275 4.27 -31.35 12.57
CA LEU A 275 5.40 -30.46 12.79
C LEU A 275 4.90 -29.03 12.69
N LEU A 276 5.23 -28.21 13.68
CA LEU A 276 4.88 -26.79 13.71
C LEU A 276 6.12 -25.95 13.37
N PRO A 277 6.11 -25.17 12.27
CA PRO A 277 7.25 -24.32 11.94
C PRO A 277 7.41 -23.17 12.95
N VAL A 278 8.67 -22.86 13.27
CA VAL A 278 9.07 -21.77 14.15
C VAL A 278 9.67 -20.64 13.31
N LEU A 279 9.09 -19.44 13.43
CA LEU A 279 9.61 -18.28 12.71
C LEU A 279 11.07 -17.97 13.08
N PRO A 280 11.85 -17.42 12.13
CA PRO A 280 13.18 -16.92 12.39
C PRO A 280 13.23 -15.89 13.55
N PRO A 281 14.25 -15.91 14.42
CA PRO A 281 14.30 -15.05 15.62
C PRO A 281 14.23 -13.55 15.35
N GLU A 282 14.79 -13.07 14.24
CA GLU A 282 14.80 -11.64 13.89
C GLU A 282 13.40 -11.11 13.54
N LEU A 283 12.45 -11.99 13.18
CA LEU A 283 11.06 -11.61 12.98
C LEU A 283 10.25 -11.54 14.29
N ARG A 284 10.84 -12.02 15.39
CA ARG A 284 10.27 -12.05 16.75
C ARG A 284 11.31 -11.61 17.80
N PRO A 285 11.87 -10.40 17.67
CA PRO A 285 13.02 -9.98 18.45
C PRO A 285 12.72 -9.87 19.94
N ILE A 286 13.78 -9.99 20.74
CA ILE A 286 13.81 -9.59 22.14
C ILE A 286 14.78 -8.42 22.23
N ILE A 287 14.27 -7.28 22.69
CA ILE A 287 15.01 -6.02 22.74
C ILE A 287 15.19 -5.64 24.21
N GLN A 288 16.42 -5.35 24.58
CA GLN A 288 16.72 -4.78 25.89
C GLN A 288 16.53 -3.26 25.80
N ILE A 289 15.64 -2.71 26.62
CA ILE A 289 15.46 -1.27 26.76
C ILE A 289 16.42 -0.75 27.83
N ASP A 290 16.87 0.49 27.69
CA ASP A 290 17.64 1.21 28.70
C ASP A 290 16.94 1.11 30.07
N GLY A 291 17.63 0.53 31.06
CA GLY A 291 17.05 0.14 32.35
C GLY A 291 16.92 -1.36 32.59
N GLY A 292 17.43 -2.21 31.67
CA GLY A 292 17.55 -3.65 31.88
C GLY A 292 16.25 -4.44 31.70
N LYS A 293 15.14 -3.77 31.39
CA LYS A 293 13.87 -4.41 31.05
C LYS A 293 13.96 -5.04 29.66
N LEU A 294 13.68 -6.33 29.57
CA LEU A 294 13.57 -7.05 28.30
C LEU A 294 12.14 -6.93 27.77
N MET A 295 12.00 -6.50 26.52
CA MET A 295 10.74 -6.56 25.79
C MET A 295 10.82 -7.67 24.76
N SER A 296 9.87 -8.60 24.84
CA SER A 296 9.73 -9.72 23.90
C SER A 296 8.52 -9.51 23.00
N SER A 297 8.61 -9.99 21.77
CA SER A 297 7.43 -10.19 20.92
C SER A 297 6.43 -11.15 21.56
N ASP A 298 5.14 -10.84 21.45
CA ASP A 298 3.99 -11.65 21.91
C ASP A 298 4.07 -13.11 21.38
N ILE A 299 4.54 -13.29 20.14
CA ILE A 299 4.69 -14.60 19.48
C ILE A 299 5.61 -15.53 20.28
N ASN A 300 6.65 -15.01 20.94
CA ASN A 300 7.57 -15.83 21.73
C ASN A 300 6.87 -16.44 22.95
N GLU A 301 5.90 -15.73 23.56
CA GLU A 301 5.14 -16.25 24.70
C GLU A 301 4.14 -17.31 24.26
N LEU A 302 3.53 -17.14 23.09
CA LEU A 302 2.66 -18.16 22.49
C LEU A 302 3.46 -19.43 22.13
N TYR A 303 4.66 -19.31 21.56
CA TYR A 303 5.54 -20.46 21.33
C TYR A 303 5.98 -21.15 22.62
N ARG A 304 6.32 -20.38 23.67
CA ARG A 304 6.66 -20.92 25.00
C ARG A 304 5.55 -21.80 25.53
N ARG A 305 4.30 -21.36 25.42
CA ARG A 305 3.13 -22.13 25.85
C ARG A 305 2.97 -23.42 25.06
N VAL A 306 3.10 -23.39 23.74
CA VAL A 306 3.04 -24.60 22.89
C VAL A 306 4.10 -25.60 23.31
N ILE A 307 5.37 -25.18 23.44
CA ILE A 307 6.47 -26.07 23.82
C ILE A 307 6.25 -26.63 25.23
N TYR A 308 5.82 -25.81 26.18
CA TYR A 308 5.55 -26.25 27.56
C TYR A 308 4.47 -27.34 27.60
N ARG A 309 3.33 -27.13 26.93
CA ARG A 309 2.24 -28.12 26.87
C ARG A 309 2.66 -29.38 26.13
N ASN A 310 3.40 -29.23 25.03
CA ASN A 310 3.90 -30.35 24.25
C ASN A 310 4.89 -31.23 25.03
N ASN A 311 5.83 -30.61 25.76
CA ASN A 311 6.77 -31.33 26.61
C ASN A 311 6.04 -32.04 27.76
N THR A 312 5.08 -31.37 28.41
CA THR A 312 4.24 -31.99 29.44
C THR A 312 3.53 -33.25 28.92
N LEU A 313 2.95 -33.17 27.72
CA LEU A 313 2.31 -34.33 27.07
C LEU A 313 3.33 -35.42 26.72
N THR A 314 4.50 -35.04 26.20
CA THR A 314 5.58 -35.97 25.88
C THR A 314 6.07 -36.71 27.12
N ASP A 315 6.31 -35.99 28.22
CA ASP A 315 6.78 -36.53 29.49
C ASP A 315 5.75 -37.51 30.08
N LEU A 316 4.45 -37.21 29.95
CA LEU A 316 3.39 -38.13 30.35
C LEU A 316 3.40 -39.41 29.52
N LEU A 317 3.50 -39.29 28.19
CA LEU A 317 3.57 -40.45 27.29
C LEU A 317 4.81 -41.33 27.56
N THR A 318 5.95 -40.75 27.93
CA THR A 318 7.18 -41.51 28.22
C THR A 318 7.21 -42.09 29.63
N THR A 319 6.71 -41.36 30.63
CA THR A 319 6.84 -41.74 32.05
C THR A 319 5.86 -42.85 32.45
N SER A 320 4.77 -43.06 31.71
CA SER A 320 3.64 -43.80 32.25
C SER A 320 3.00 -44.79 31.28
N ARG A 321 3.27 -46.08 31.48
CA ARG A 321 2.46 -47.20 30.96
C ARG A 321 1.08 -47.31 31.65
N SER A 322 0.79 -46.46 32.64
CA SER A 322 -0.39 -46.55 33.53
C SER A 322 -1.13 -45.23 33.75
N THR A 323 -0.92 -44.20 32.91
CA THR A 323 -1.67 -42.94 33.05
C THR A 323 -3.11 -43.09 32.54
N PRO A 324 -4.11 -42.58 33.28
CA PRO A 324 -5.49 -42.57 32.82
C PRO A 324 -5.63 -41.85 31.48
N GLY A 325 -6.24 -42.50 30.48
CA GLY A 325 -6.46 -41.91 29.16
C GLY A 325 -7.17 -40.56 29.19
N GLU A 326 -8.02 -40.30 30.18
CA GLU A 326 -8.70 -39.00 30.36
C GLU A 326 -7.71 -37.83 30.55
N LEU A 327 -6.62 -38.07 31.27
CA LEU A 327 -5.61 -37.05 31.52
C LEU A 327 -4.81 -36.76 30.24
N LEU A 328 -4.54 -37.79 29.41
CA LEU A 328 -3.92 -37.61 28.10
C LEU A 328 -4.83 -36.76 27.19
N MET A 329 -6.13 -37.05 27.14
CA MET A 329 -7.07 -36.27 26.34
C MET A 329 -7.13 -34.80 26.74
N CYS A 330 -7.13 -34.52 28.05
CA CYS A 330 -7.07 -33.16 28.56
C CYS A 330 -5.78 -32.43 28.14
N GLN A 331 -4.63 -33.12 28.13
CA GLN A 331 -3.38 -32.51 27.68
C GLN A 331 -3.33 -32.31 26.16
N GLU A 332 -3.84 -33.26 25.37
CA GLU A 332 -3.98 -33.11 23.91
C GLU A 332 -4.83 -31.88 23.56
N LYS A 333 -5.96 -31.70 24.26
CA LYS A 333 -6.81 -30.50 24.14
C LYS A 333 -6.03 -29.22 24.42
N LEU A 334 -5.24 -29.19 25.48
CA LEU A 334 -4.43 -28.01 25.85
C LEU A 334 -3.33 -27.71 24.82
N VAL A 335 -2.76 -28.73 24.18
CA VAL A 335 -1.80 -28.55 23.08
C VAL A 335 -2.51 -27.98 21.85
N GLN A 336 -3.67 -28.52 21.48
CA GLN A 336 -4.48 -27.98 20.38
C GLN A 336 -4.85 -26.51 20.63
N GLU A 337 -5.33 -26.18 21.84
CA GLU A 337 -5.65 -24.80 22.23
C GLU A 337 -4.44 -23.87 22.15
N ALA A 338 -3.26 -24.32 22.59
CA ALA A 338 -2.05 -23.51 22.53
C ALA A 338 -1.64 -23.20 21.07
N VAL A 339 -1.75 -24.18 20.16
CA VAL A 339 -1.47 -23.97 18.73
C VAL A 339 -2.54 -23.08 18.09
N ASP A 340 -3.80 -23.24 18.46
CA ASP A 340 -4.88 -22.37 17.98
C ASP A 340 -4.62 -20.91 18.37
N THR A 341 -4.25 -20.65 19.64
CA THR A 341 -3.92 -19.29 20.09
C THR A 341 -2.70 -18.70 19.39
N LEU A 342 -1.74 -19.52 18.99
CA LEU A 342 -0.56 -19.09 18.25
C LEU A 342 -0.94 -18.65 16.82
N LEU A 343 -1.79 -19.45 16.15
CA LEU A 343 -2.20 -19.21 14.77
C LEU A 343 -3.26 -18.09 14.66
N ASP A 344 -4.29 -18.12 15.50
CA ASP A 344 -5.43 -17.20 15.46
C ASP A 344 -6.03 -17.04 16.87
N ASN A 345 -5.56 -16.02 17.61
CA ASN A 345 -5.98 -15.78 18.99
C ASN A 345 -7.37 -15.15 19.04
N GLY A 346 -8.32 -15.80 19.71
CA GLY A 346 -9.70 -15.31 19.87
C GLY A 346 -10.72 -15.94 18.93
N ILE A 347 -10.30 -16.79 17.97
CA ILE A 347 -11.24 -17.56 17.14
C ILE A 347 -12.08 -18.56 17.97
N ARG A 348 -11.57 -18.97 19.14
CA ARG A 348 -12.27 -19.82 20.11
C ARG A 348 -12.44 -19.09 21.44
N GLY A 349 -13.59 -18.46 21.60
CA GLY A 349 -14.01 -17.88 22.89
C GLY A 349 -13.15 -16.68 23.30
N GLN A 350 -12.76 -16.63 24.57
CA GLN A 350 -12.02 -15.48 25.11
C GLN A 350 -10.55 -15.50 24.65
N PRO A 351 -10.04 -14.40 24.07
CA PRO A 351 -8.66 -14.34 23.62
C PRO A 351 -7.70 -14.37 24.81
N MET A 352 -6.53 -14.96 24.59
CA MET A 352 -5.47 -14.99 25.61
C MET A 352 -4.88 -13.59 25.79
N LYS A 353 -4.70 -13.20 27.06
CA LYS A 353 -4.20 -11.90 27.46
C LYS A 353 -2.98 -12.02 28.37
N ASP A 354 -2.16 -10.99 28.34
CA ASP A 354 -1.04 -10.76 29.24
C ASP A 354 -1.53 -10.39 30.65
N GLY A 355 -0.60 -10.36 31.62
CA GLY A 355 -0.89 -9.93 33.00
C GLY A 355 -1.44 -8.50 33.10
N HIS A 356 -1.19 -7.66 32.10
CA HIS A 356 -1.76 -6.32 31.95
C HIS A 356 -3.09 -6.29 31.16
N ASN A 357 -3.78 -7.42 31.01
CA ASN A 357 -5.05 -7.56 30.27
C ASN A 357 -4.97 -7.17 28.77
N LYS A 358 -3.76 -7.10 28.20
CA LYS A 358 -3.53 -6.87 26.77
C LYS A 358 -3.60 -8.19 26.01
N VAL A 359 -4.37 -8.25 24.93
CA VAL A 359 -4.45 -9.46 24.08
C VAL A 359 -3.11 -9.69 23.36
N TYR A 360 -2.60 -10.92 23.39
CA TYR A 360 -1.40 -11.28 22.62
C TYR A 360 -1.70 -11.31 21.13
N LYS A 361 -0.85 -10.69 20.30
CA LYS A 361 -0.97 -10.75 18.83
C LYS A 361 -0.57 -12.13 18.30
N SER A 362 -1.47 -12.79 17.59
CA SER A 362 -1.26 -14.08 16.91
C SER A 362 -0.67 -13.92 15.50
N PHE A 363 -0.39 -15.01 14.80
CA PHE A 363 0.06 -14.94 13.40
C PHE A 363 -0.95 -14.28 12.47
N SER A 364 -2.25 -14.59 12.66
CA SER A 364 -3.33 -13.96 11.90
C SER A 364 -3.34 -12.45 12.10
N ASP A 365 -3.18 -11.96 13.34
CA ASP A 365 -3.16 -10.53 13.68
C ASP A 365 -1.94 -9.79 13.10
N VAL A 366 -0.82 -10.48 12.93
CA VAL A 366 0.39 -9.90 12.31
C VAL A 366 0.21 -9.73 10.79
N ILE A 367 -0.66 -10.52 10.17
CA ILE A 367 -0.92 -10.50 8.74
C ILE A 367 -2.09 -9.56 8.41
N GLU A 368 -3.18 -9.69 9.15
CA GLU A 368 -4.45 -8.98 8.95
C GLU A 368 -4.47 -7.59 9.62
N GLY A 369 -5.46 -6.78 9.29
CA GLY A 369 -5.67 -5.46 9.91
C GLY A 369 -4.88 -4.31 9.28
N LYS A 370 -5.09 -3.10 9.80
CA LYS A 370 -4.43 -1.86 9.32
C LYS A 370 -2.93 -1.85 9.63
N GLU A 371 -2.57 -2.32 10.83
CA GLU A 371 -1.19 -2.55 11.30
C GLU A 371 -0.64 -3.91 10.85
N GLY A 372 -1.37 -4.63 10.00
CA GLY A 372 -0.92 -5.91 9.45
C GLY A 372 0.20 -5.71 8.45
N ARG A 373 1.05 -6.73 8.28
CA ARG A 373 2.23 -6.66 7.40
C ARG A 373 1.90 -6.22 5.98
N PHE A 374 0.81 -6.70 5.39
CA PHE A 374 0.46 -6.32 4.00
C PHE A 374 0.15 -4.83 3.86
N ARG A 375 -0.67 -4.27 4.75
CA ARG A 375 -1.13 -2.89 4.62
C ARG A 375 -0.10 -1.89 5.12
N GLU A 376 0.53 -2.16 6.24
CA GLU A 376 1.46 -1.21 6.86
C GLU A 376 2.84 -1.25 6.22
N THR A 377 3.33 -2.43 5.83
CA THR A 377 4.75 -2.60 5.42
C THR A 377 4.98 -2.95 3.96
N LEU A 378 3.99 -3.53 3.25
CA LEU A 378 4.15 -3.88 1.84
C LEU A 378 3.56 -2.82 0.92
N LEU A 379 2.32 -2.37 1.18
CA LEU A 379 1.65 -1.35 0.38
C LEU A 379 2.19 0.07 0.63
N GLY A 380 2.51 0.39 1.89
CA GLY A 380 3.18 1.63 2.28
C GLY A 380 4.53 1.32 2.92
N LYS A 381 5.55 2.13 2.64
CA LYS A 381 6.83 2.08 3.34
C LYS A 381 7.31 3.48 3.63
N ARG A 382 8.08 3.61 4.71
CA ARG A 382 8.92 4.78 4.89
C ARG A 382 10.05 4.71 3.86
N VAL A 383 10.31 5.84 3.23
CA VAL A 383 11.29 5.95 2.16
C VAL A 383 12.42 6.89 2.59
N ASP A 384 13.64 6.50 2.27
CA ASP A 384 14.80 7.37 2.40
C ASP A 384 14.72 8.51 1.35
N TYR A 385 15.58 9.52 1.48
CA TYR A 385 15.58 10.70 0.59
C TYR A 385 14.21 11.40 0.52
N SER A 386 13.58 11.55 1.69
CA SER A 386 12.34 12.28 1.84
C SER A 386 12.39 13.32 2.94
N GLY A 387 11.64 14.40 2.75
CA GLY A 387 11.52 15.51 3.70
C GLY A 387 10.06 15.96 3.81
N ARG A 388 9.75 16.76 4.83
CA ARG A 388 8.43 17.38 4.98
C ARG A 388 8.59 18.78 5.54
N SER A 389 7.85 19.75 5.00
CA SER A 389 7.75 21.08 5.58
C SER A 389 6.40 21.73 5.26
N VAL A 390 6.13 22.85 5.92
CA VAL A 390 4.99 23.73 5.65
C VAL A 390 5.17 24.37 4.27
N ILE A 391 4.06 24.55 3.55
CA ILE A 391 4.06 25.22 2.25
C ILE A 391 3.69 26.70 2.38
N VAL A 392 4.27 27.52 1.50
CA VAL A 392 3.99 28.94 1.34
C VAL A 392 3.82 29.24 -0.15
N VAL A 393 3.01 30.24 -0.48
CA VAL A 393 2.77 30.63 -1.87
C VAL A 393 4.00 31.27 -2.50
N GLY A 394 4.40 30.80 -3.68
CA GLY A 394 5.50 31.34 -4.48
C GLY A 394 5.00 31.91 -5.80
N PRO A 395 4.43 33.14 -5.83
CA PRO A 395 3.82 33.70 -7.04
C PRO A 395 4.83 34.06 -8.14
N SER A 396 6.10 34.26 -7.80
CA SER A 396 7.18 34.53 -8.75
C SER A 396 7.76 33.27 -9.41
N LEU A 397 7.34 32.08 -8.97
CA LEU A 397 7.82 30.82 -9.52
C LEU A 397 7.17 30.55 -10.88
N SER A 398 7.90 29.87 -11.76
CA SER A 398 7.29 29.26 -12.94
C SER A 398 6.51 28.01 -12.55
N LEU A 399 5.51 27.61 -13.35
CA LEU A 399 4.65 26.46 -13.04
C LEU A 399 5.43 25.17 -12.75
N HIS A 400 6.53 24.94 -13.47
CA HIS A 400 7.40 23.77 -13.36
C HIS A 400 8.41 23.83 -12.19
N ARG A 401 8.47 24.94 -11.45
CA ARG A 401 9.46 25.14 -10.39
C ARG A 401 8.83 25.14 -9.01
N CYS A 402 9.61 24.72 -8.01
CA CYS A 402 9.24 24.84 -6.60
C CYS A 402 10.42 25.39 -5.79
N GLY A 403 10.15 26.11 -4.71
CA GLY A 403 11.20 26.54 -3.77
C GLY A 403 11.46 25.48 -2.72
N LEU A 404 12.72 25.02 -2.61
CA LEU A 404 13.16 24.06 -1.60
C LEU A 404 14.06 24.76 -0.56
N PRO A 405 13.75 24.65 0.75
CA PRO A 405 14.59 25.18 1.81
C PRO A 405 16.02 24.63 1.79
N ARG A 406 16.99 25.51 2.04
CA ARG A 406 18.42 25.17 2.16
C ARG A 406 18.69 24.00 3.12
N GLU A 407 18.06 23.99 4.30
CA GLU A 407 18.25 22.94 5.31
C GLU A 407 17.77 21.56 4.81
N ILE A 408 16.63 21.53 4.11
CA ILE A 408 16.06 20.29 3.57
C ILE A 408 16.87 19.81 2.38
N ALA A 409 17.28 20.72 1.50
CA ALA A 409 18.06 20.41 0.31
C ALA A 409 19.41 19.77 0.66
N ILE A 410 20.12 20.27 1.69
CA ILE A 410 21.39 19.66 2.14
C ILE A 410 21.20 18.19 2.53
N GLU A 411 20.19 17.87 3.33
CA GLU A 411 19.99 16.48 3.80
C GLU A 411 19.52 15.56 2.66
N LEU A 412 18.61 16.05 1.81
CA LEU A 412 18.11 15.28 0.67
C LEU A 412 19.20 15.00 -0.37
N PHE A 413 20.08 15.96 -0.65
CA PHE A 413 21.11 15.84 -1.68
C PHE A 413 22.51 15.56 -1.10
N GLN A 414 22.62 15.19 0.18
CA GLN A 414 23.89 15.08 0.91
C GLN A 414 24.91 14.17 0.19
N THR A 415 24.46 13.04 -0.36
CA THR A 415 25.34 12.09 -1.06
C THR A 415 25.88 12.65 -2.38
N PHE A 416 25.04 13.38 -3.12
CA PHE A 416 25.42 14.05 -4.37
C PHE A 416 26.37 15.22 -4.09
N LEU A 417 26.12 15.96 -3.00
CA LEU A 417 26.96 17.05 -2.53
C LEU A 417 28.36 16.58 -2.13
N ILE A 418 28.46 15.47 -1.37
CA ILE A 418 29.75 14.84 -1.04
C ILE A 418 30.51 14.45 -2.31
N ARG A 419 29.81 13.89 -3.30
CA ARG A 419 30.41 13.54 -4.60
C ARG A 419 30.91 14.78 -5.36
N GLY A 420 30.14 15.86 -5.37
CA GLY A 420 30.51 17.14 -5.98
C GLY A 420 31.79 17.73 -5.38
N LEU A 421 31.85 17.79 -4.04
CA LEU A 421 33.01 18.30 -3.30
C LEU A 421 34.30 17.51 -3.57
N ILE A 422 34.21 16.18 -3.67
CA ILE A 422 35.37 15.33 -3.98
C ILE A 422 35.78 15.49 -5.46
N ARG A 423 34.80 15.57 -6.39
CA ARG A 423 35.06 15.72 -7.83
C ARG A 423 35.77 17.04 -8.16
N GLN A 424 35.44 18.10 -7.45
CA GLN A 424 36.06 19.42 -7.61
C GLN A 424 37.34 19.60 -6.77
N HIS A 425 37.84 18.54 -6.13
CA HIS A 425 39.02 18.57 -5.25
C HIS A 425 38.93 19.51 -4.04
N LEU A 426 37.71 19.89 -3.63
CA LEU A 426 37.47 20.74 -2.45
C LEU A 426 37.48 19.95 -1.13
N ALA A 427 37.36 18.62 -1.20
CA ALA A 427 37.52 17.69 -0.09
C ALA A 427 38.32 16.45 -0.53
N SER A 428 39.25 16.01 0.32
CA SER A 428 40.07 14.81 0.08
C SER A 428 39.30 13.52 0.30
N ASN A 429 38.56 13.43 1.41
CA ASN A 429 37.85 12.23 1.85
C ASN A 429 36.39 12.53 2.21
N ILE A 430 35.56 11.48 2.25
CA ILE A 430 34.14 11.56 2.67
C ILE A 430 34.00 12.21 4.05
N GLY A 431 34.91 11.92 4.99
CA GLY A 431 34.89 12.51 6.33
C GLY A 431 35.06 14.02 6.31
N VAL A 432 36.01 14.54 5.52
CA VAL A 432 36.26 15.99 5.37
C VAL A 432 35.07 16.66 4.69
N ALA A 433 34.54 16.05 3.63
CA ALA A 433 33.33 16.56 2.96
C ALA A 433 32.15 16.67 3.94
N LYS A 434 31.94 15.66 4.80
CA LYS A 434 30.90 15.71 5.85
C LYS A 434 31.16 16.82 6.88
N SER A 435 32.41 17.11 7.23
CA SER A 435 32.74 18.23 8.13
C SER A 435 32.35 19.56 7.50
N LYS A 436 32.76 19.80 6.25
CA LYS A 436 32.44 21.02 5.50
C LYS A 436 30.93 21.26 5.35
N ILE A 437 30.17 20.19 5.11
CA ILE A 437 28.70 20.26 5.04
C ILE A 437 28.11 20.65 6.40
N ARG A 438 28.63 20.10 7.51
CA ARG A 438 28.18 20.45 8.87
C ARG A 438 28.51 21.90 9.24
N GLU A 439 29.66 22.40 8.79
CA GLU A 439 30.12 23.78 8.99
C GLU A 439 29.39 24.79 8.09
N LYS A 440 28.61 24.33 7.10
CA LYS A 440 27.81 25.16 6.17
C LYS A 440 28.66 26.22 5.44
N GLU A 441 29.86 25.84 4.98
CA GLU A 441 30.73 26.72 4.18
C GLU A 441 29.96 27.30 2.96
N PRO A 442 30.21 28.55 2.54
CA PRO A 442 29.45 29.19 1.46
C PRO A 442 29.54 28.43 0.12
N ILE A 443 30.70 27.82 -0.15
CA ILE A 443 30.97 27.00 -1.34
C ILE A 443 29.99 25.82 -1.47
N VAL A 444 29.48 25.31 -0.34
CA VAL A 444 28.52 24.21 -0.32
C VAL A 444 27.21 24.60 -1.01
N TRP A 445 26.80 25.87 -0.92
CA TRP A 445 25.56 26.34 -1.53
C TRP A 445 25.67 26.43 -3.05
N GLU A 446 26.83 26.84 -3.57
CA GLU A 446 27.09 26.92 -5.01
C GLU A 446 27.05 25.52 -5.64
N ILE A 447 27.71 24.55 -5.01
CA ILE A 447 27.70 23.15 -5.47
C ILE A 447 26.31 22.55 -5.34
N LEU A 448 25.57 22.89 -4.27
CA LEU A 448 24.21 22.40 -4.10
C LEU A 448 23.29 22.91 -5.22
N GLN A 449 23.44 24.16 -5.66
CA GLN A 449 22.72 24.68 -6.83
C GLN A 449 23.08 23.92 -8.10
N GLU A 450 24.37 23.67 -8.37
CA GLU A 450 24.82 22.87 -9.52
C GLU A 450 24.24 21.44 -9.50
N VAL A 451 24.17 20.81 -8.33
CA VAL A 451 23.63 19.45 -8.16
C VAL A 451 22.12 19.41 -8.36
N MET A 452 21.40 20.44 -7.93
CA MET A 452 19.95 20.51 -8.04
C MET A 452 19.49 20.90 -9.45
N GLU A 453 20.35 21.59 -10.21
CA GLU A 453 20.06 21.97 -11.58
C GLU A 453 19.81 20.73 -12.45
N GLY A 454 18.62 20.65 -13.04
CA GLY A 454 18.21 19.47 -13.79
C GLY A 454 17.99 18.21 -12.95
N HIS A 455 17.80 18.30 -11.62
CA HIS A 455 17.36 17.16 -10.80
C HIS A 455 15.93 17.39 -10.29
N PRO A 456 14.90 16.74 -10.86
CA PRO A 456 13.52 16.99 -10.45
C PRO A 456 13.24 16.44 -9.05
N VAL A 457 12.34 17.09 -8.31
CA VAL A 457 11.82 16.61 -7.01
C VAL A 457 10.32 16.38 -7.10
N LEU A 458 9.81 15.43 -6.33
CA LEU A 458 8.38 15.15 -6.25
C LEU A 458 7.81 15.80 -4.99
N LEU A 459 6.77 16.61 -5.15
CA LEU A 459 5.98 17.13 -4.04
C LEU A 459 4.71 16.31 -3.88
N ASN A 460 4.34 16.01 -2.64
CA ASN A 460 3.19 15.20 -2.29
C ASN A 460 2.41 15.84 -1.13
N ARG A 461 1.09 15.95 -1.27
CA ARG A 461 0.17 16.34 -0.19
C ARG A 461 -0.74 15.18 0.19
N ALA A 462 -0.78 14.85 1.49
CA ALA A 462 -1.71 13.87 2.03
C ALA A 462 -3.03 14.54 2.44
N PRO A 463 -4.20 13.91 2.20
CA PRO A 463 -4.42 12.63 1.53
C PRO A 463 -4.27 12.73 0.00
N THR A 464 -3.58 11.76 -0.60
CA THR A 464 -3.45 11.63 -2.06
C THR A 464 -4.69 10.97 -2.65
N LEU A 465 -5.64 11.78 -3.13
CA LEU A 465 -6.91 11.28 -3.69
C LEU A 465 -6.79 10.82 -5.15
N HIS A 466 -5.90 11.44 -5.91
CA HIS A 466 -5.70 11.17 -7.34
C HIS A 466 -4.26 11.45 -7.74
N ARG A 467 -3.88 11.11 -8.99
CA ARG A 467 -2.48 11.19 -9.46
C ARG A 467 -1.84 12.57 -9.27
N LEU A 468 -2.59 13.66 -9.45
CA LEU A 468 -2.07 15.03 -9.31
C LEU A 468 -1.79 15.45 -7.84
N GLY A 469 -2.11 14.59 -6.87
CA GLY A 469 -1.64 14.77 -5.49
C GLY A 469 -0.14 14.54 -5.33
N ILE A 470 0.53 14.06 -6.38
CA ILE A 470 1.99 14.00 -6.50
C ILE A 470 2.38 14.60 -7.86
N GLN A 471 3.24 15.62 -7.87
CA GLN A 471 3.77 16.21 -9.10
C GLN A 471 5.27 16.47 -8.98
N ALA A 472 5.94 16.48 -10.12
CA ALA A 472 7.36 16.79 -10.23
C ALA A 472 7.58 18.28 -10.50
N PHE A 473 8.63 18.82 -9.88
CA PHE A 473 9.07 20.20 -10.03
C PHE A 473 10.59 20.24 -10.12
N GLU A 474 11.10 21.27 -10.78
CA GLU A 474 12.49 21.67 -10.70
C GLU A 474 12.70 22.51 -9.43
N PRO A 475 13.59 22.08 -8.51
CA PRO A 475 13.77 22.78 -7.25
C PRO A 475 14.69 23.99 -7.40
N ILE A 476 14.28 25.12 -6.83
CA ILE A 476 15.13 26.30 -6.62
C ILE A 476 15.44 26.41 -5.12
N LEU A 477 16.69 26.71 -4.77
CA LEU A 477 17.04 27.00 -3.39
C LEU A 477 16.42 28.31 -2.91
N VAL A 478 15.67 28.24 -1.82
CA VAL A 478 15.07 29.41 -1.16
C VAL A 478 15.61 29.59 0.26
N GLU A 479 15.61 30.84 0.72
CA GLU A 479 15.92 31.19 2.10
C GLU A 479 14.69 30.94 2.99
N GLY A 480 14.93 30.42 4.19
CA GLY A 480 13.87 30.03 5.14
C GLY A 480 13.68 28.51 5.25
N ARG A 481 12.55 28.12 5.83
CA ARG A 481 12.21 26.71 6.16
C ARG A 481 10.98 26.17 5.44
N ALA A 482 10.22 27.03 4.75
CA ALA A 482 8.99 26.65 4.08
C ALA A 482 9.23 26.32 2.59
N ILE A 483 8.46 25.38 2.07
CA ILE A 483 8.48 25.02 0.64
C ILE A 483 7.63 26.03 -0.12
N PHE A 484 8.16 26.61 -1.19
CA PHE A 484 7.37 27.53 -2.01
C PHE A 484 6.68 26.76 -3.13
N LEU A 485 5.35 26.87 -3.17
CA LEU A 485 4.50 26.20 -4.13
C LEU A 485 3.85 27.22 -5.09
N HIS A 486 3.75 26.84 -6.36
CA HIS A 486 3.08 27.64 -7.36
C HIS A 486 1.54 27.68 -7.13
N PRO A 487 0.87 28.84 -7.16
CA PRO A 487 -0.55 28.94 -6.81
C PRO A 487 -1.49 28.13 -7.73
N LEU A 488 -1.18 28.01 -9.03
CA LEU A 488 -2.01 27.24 -9.99
C LEU A 488 -2.04 25.72 -9.73
N VAL A 489 -1.07 25.15 -9.01
CA VAL A 489 -1.08 23.71 -8.72
C VAL A 489 -1.84 23.37 -7.44
N CYS A 490 -2.17 24.38 -6.61
CA CYS A 490 -2.85 24.18 -5.32
C CYS A 490 -4.18 23.43 -5.48
N LYS A 491 -4.95 23.70 -6.54
CA LYS A 491 -6.20 22.97 -6.83
C LYS A 491 -5.97 21.47 -7.06
N GLY A 492 -4.86 21.10 -7.71
CA GLY A 492 -4.48 19.70 -7.91
C GLY A 492 -4.06 19.01 -6.62
N PHE A 493 -3.39 19.71 -5.71
CA PHE A 493 -3.07 19.14 -4.39
C PHE A 493 -4.21 19.25 -3.37
N ASN A 494 -5.28 19.99 -3.71
CA ASN A 494 -6.29 20.49 -2.79
C ASN A 494 -5.67 21.24 -1.59
N ALA A 495 -4.59 21.97 -1.85
CA ALA A 495 -3.74 22.61 -0.85
C ALA A 495 -4.17 24.06 -0.57
N ASP A 496 -4.08 24.45 0.69
CA ASP A 496 -4.18 25.83 1.16
C ASP A 496 -2.90 26.22 1.94
N PHE A 497 -2.87 27.42 2.52
CA PHE A 497 -1.67 27.99 3.15
C PHE A 497 -1.92 28.34 4.63
N ASP A 498 -2.79 27.60 5.30
CA ASP A 498 -3.15 27.81 6.72
C ASP A 498 -2.27 27.02 7.71
N GLY A 499 -1.25 26.31 7.21
CA GLY A 499 -0.40 25.40 7.98
C GLY A 499 -0.19 24.05 7.33
N ASP A 500 -0.83 23.83 6.18
CA ASP A 500 -0.64 22.71 5.28
C ASP A 500 0.82 22.34 5.05
N GLN A 501 1.09 21.03 5.01
CA GLN A 501 2.43 20.47 4.85
C GLN A 501 2.51 19.57 3.62
N MET A 502 3.63 19.62 2.93
CA MET A 502 3.93 18.73 1.81
C MET A 502 5.20 17.92 2.07
N ALA A 503 5.17 16.67 1.63
CA ALA A 503 6.35 15.82 1.57
C ALA A 503 7.11 16.04 0.26
N VAL A 504 8.44 15.96 0.34
CA VAL A 504 9.37 16.04 -0.79
C VAL A 504 10.03 14.68 -0.95
N HIS A 505 10.15 14.19 -2.17
CA HIS A 505 10.87 12.95 -2.49
C HIS A 505 11.85 13.19 -3.65
N VAL A 506 13.06 12.63 -3.54
CA VAL A 506 14.09 12.76 -4.59
C VAL A 506 14.20 11.46 -5.41
N PRO A 507 13.88 11.48 -6.72
CA PRO A 507 14.12 10.35 -7.61
C PRO A 507 15.62 10.13 -7.82
N LEU A 508 16.12 8.93 -7.53
CA LEU A 508 17.56 8.64 -7.58
C LEU A 508 18.01 8.05 -8.93
N SER A 509 17.29 7.07 -9.46
CA SER A 509 17.68 6.41 -10.71
C SER A 509 17.37 7.27 -11.93
N LEU A 510 18.10 7.06 -13.02
CA LEU A 510 17.89 7.81 -14.26
C LEU A 510 16.48 7.56 -14.83
N GLU A 511 15.96 6.33 -14.70
CA GLU A 511 14.60 5.99 -15.12
C GLU A 511 13.57 6.76 -14.29
N ALA A 512 13.73 6.81 -12.96
CA ALA A 512 12.82 7.56 -12.10
C ALA A 512 12.86 9.08 -12.37
N GLN A 513 14.05 9.62 -12.67
CA GLN A 513 14.19 11.03 -13.06
C GLN A 513 13.55 11.31 -14.43
N ALA A 514 13.67 10.38 -15.39
CA ALA A 514 13.05 10.48 -16.70
C ALA A 514 11.52 10.38 -16.61
N GLU A 515 10.98 9.44 -15.81
CA GLU A 515 9.55 9.33 -15.53
C GLU A 515 9.01 10.60 -14.87
N ALA A 516 9.73 11.12 -13.87
CA ALA A 516 9.36 12.38 -13.23
C ALA A 516 9.25 13.50 -14.27
N ARG A 517 10.28 13.66 -15.12
CA ARG A 517 10.36 14.66 -16.21
C ARG A 517 9.25 14.57 -17.23
N LEU A 518 9.05 13.39 -17.80
CA LEU A 518 8.16 13.20 -18.93
C LEU A 518 6.69 13.08 -18.50
N LEU A 519 6.43 12.44 -17.36
CA LEU A 519 5.07 12.06 -16.97
C LEU A 519 4.52 12.89 -15.82
N MET A 520 5.36 13.30 -14.86
CA MET A 520 4.89 13.86 -13.58
C MET A 520 5.08 15.37 -13.46
N PHE A 521 5.80 16.04 -14.36
CA PHE A 521 6.01 17.49 -14.29
C PHE A 521 4.67 18.25 -14.28
N SER A 522 4.59 19.27 -13.45
CA SER A 522 3.37 20.07 -13.27
C SER A 522 2.86 20.69 -14.58
N HIS A 523 3.75 21.22 -15.42
CA HIS A 523 3.40 21.87 -16.69
C HIS A 523 2.90 20.89 -17.77
N MET A 524 3.17 19.59 -17.64
CA MET A 524 2.61 18.54 -18.51
C MET A 524 1.24 18.06 -18.04
N ASN A 525 0.89 18.34 -16.78
CA ASN A 525 -0.29 17.81 -16.10
C ASN A 525 -1.33 18.91 -15.79
N LEU A 526 -1.79 19.60 -16.85
CA LEU A 526 -2.71 20.73 -16.72
C LEU A 526 -4.20 20.31 -16.63
N LEU A 527 -4.53 19.12 -17.14
CA LEU A 527 -5.90 18.63 -17.27
C LEU A 527 -6.25 17.58 -16.21
N SER A 528 -7.54 17.55 -15.85
CA SER A 528 -8.14 16.53 -15.00
C SER A 528 -8.16 15.18 -15.73
N PRO A 529 -7.60 14.12 -15.15
CA PRO A 529 -7.66 12.79 -15.76
C PRO A 529 -9.09 12.22 -15.80
N ALA A 530 -9.99 12.73 -14.96
CA ALA A 530 -11.34 12.21 -14.83
C ALA A 530 -12.31 12.83 -15.85
N ILE A 531 -12.20 14.14 -16.10
CA ILE A 531 -13.18 14.91 -16.90
C ILE A 531 -12.54 15.45 -18.19
N GLY A 532 -11.22 15.65 -18.21
CA GLY A 532 -10.52 16.37 -19.28
C GLY A 532 -10.50 17.89 -19.11
N ASP A 533 -11.23 18.42 -18.13
CA ASP A 533 -11.25 19.86 -17.82
C ASP A 533 -9.91 20.35 -17.27
N PRO A 534 -9.53 21.62 -17.53
CA PRO A 534 -8.31 22.20 -16.97
C PRO A 534 -8.40 22.37 -15.45
N ILE A 535 -7.37 21.90 -14.74
CA ILE A 535 -7.24 22.05 -13.29
C ILE A 535 -6.40 23.27 -12.94
N CYS A 536 -5.30 23.50 -13.69
CA CYS A 536 -4.44 24.66 -13.50
C CYS A 536 -5.06 25.92 -14.13
N VAL A 537 -6.17 26.38 -13.55
CA VAL A 537 -6.89 27.58 -13.97
C VAL A 537 -6.66 28.72 -12.98
N PRO A 538 -6.72 29.99 -13.42
CA PRO A 538 -6.71 31.13 -12.52
C PRO A 538 -7.81 31.01 -11.45
N THR A 539 -7.43 31.10 -10.17
CA THR A 539 -8.32 31.01 -9.02
C THR A 539 -8.26 32.30 -8.20
N GLN A 540 -9.34 32.57 -7.46
CA GLN A 540 -9.44 33.65 -6.45
C GLN A 540 -8.83 34.97 -6.94
N ASP A 541 -7.69 35.39 -6.40
CA ASP A 541 -7.03 36.67 -6.69
C ASP A 541 -6.73 36.86 -8.18
N MET A 542 -6.28 35.82 -8.88
CA MET A 542 -6.01 35.91 -10.32
C MET A 542 -7.30 36.17 -11.10
N LEU A 543 -8.39 35.48 -10.72
CA LEU A 543 -9.69 35.66 -11.36
C LEU A 543 -10.28 37.03 -11.04
N MET A 544 -10.13 37.52 -9.81
CA MET A 544 -10.55 38.87 -9.42
C MET A 544 -9.77 39.95 -10.17
N GLY A 545 -8.45 39.80 -10.30
CA GLY A 545 -7.62 40.71 -11.08
C GLY A 545 -8.02 40.75 -12.55
N LEU A 546 -8.21 39.59 -13.17
CA LEU A 546 -8.68 39.48 -14.56
C LEU A 546 -10.10 40.02 -14.73
N TYR A 547 -10.98 39.80 -13.76
CA TYR A 547 -12.35 40.30 -13.77
C TYR A 547 -12.36 41.83 -13.67
N VAL A 548 -11.62 42.43 -12.74
CA VAL A 548 -11.50 43.89 -12.65
C VAL A 548 -10.90 44.48 -13.92
N LEU A 549 -9.87 43.82 -14.49
CA LEU A 549 -9.25 44.24 -15.75
C LEU A 549 -10.23 44.21 -16.94
N THR A 550 -11.14 43.25 -16.97
CA THR A 550 -12.14 43.09 -18.04
C THR A 550 -13.51 43.66 -17.70
N SER A 551 -13.69 44.19 -16.49
CA SER A 551 -14.92 44.81 -16.03
C SER A 551 -15.04 46.17 -16.71
N GLY A 552 -15.99 46.30 -17.62
CA GLY A 552 -16.22 47.53 -18.37
C GLY A 552 -17.63 47.57 -18.93
N ASN A 553 -18.13 48.79 -19.16
CA ASN A 553 -19.46 49.00 -19.71
C ASN A 553 -19.51 48.54 -21.17
N ARG A 554 -19.78 47.26 -21.42
CA ARG A 554 -20.07 46.68 -22.76
C ARG A 554 -21.42 47.13 -23.31
N ARG A 555 -21.94 48.28 -22.87
CA ARG A 555 -23.18 48.84 -23.41
C ARG A 555 -22.92 49.17 -24.87
N GLY A 556 -23.39 48.32 -25.79
CA GLY A 556 -23.34 48.56 -27.22
C GLY A 556 -23.97 49.91 -27.56
N ILE A 557 -23.67 50.44 -28.75
CA ILE A 557 -24.12 51.79 -29.15
C ILE A 557 -25.64 51.98 -28.97
N CYS A 558 -26.44 50.91 -29.17
CA CYS A 558 -27.89 50.89 -28.96
C CYS A 558 -28.33 51.22 -27.53
N VAL A 559 -27.59 50.78 -26.51
CA VAL A 559 -28.00 50.97 -25.09
C VAL A 559 -27.82 52.43 -24.65
N ASN A 560 -26.90 53.18 -25.28
CA ASN A 560 -26.66 54.58 -24.96
C ASN A 560 -27.57 55.55 -25.74
N ARG A 561 -28.16 55.13 -26.88
CA ARG A 561 -29.06 55.99 -27.68
C ARG A 561 -30.54 55.89 -27.30
N TYR A 562 -31.04 54.70 -26.90
CA TYR A 562 -32.47 54.49 -26.63
C TYR A 562 -32.87 54.51 -25.15
N ASN A 563 -31.93 54.61 -24.20
CA ASN A 563 -32.23 54.78 -22.78
C ASN A 563 -32.39 56.26 -22.38
N SER A 564 -33.28 57.01 -23.06
CA SER A 564 -33.85 58.24 -22.48
C SER A 564 -35.05 57.96 -21.56
N GLY A 565 -35.53 56.71 -21.54
CA GLY A 565 -36.86 56.32 -21.04
C GLY A 565 -36.94 55.65 -19.67
N ASN A 566 -35.91 55.67 -18.82
CA ASN A 566 -36.04 55.32 -17.40
C ASN A 566 -35.82 56.55 -16.52
N ARG A 567 -36.69 57.56 -16.69
CA ARG A 567 -36.95 58.61 -15.70
C ARG A 567 -37.91 58.05 -14.65
N GLY A 568 -37.43 57.11 -13.83
CA GLY A 568 -38.10 56.63 -12.64
C GLY A 568 -37.31 57.04 -11.40
N ASN A 569 -37.68 58.19 -10.82
CA ASN A 569 -37.40 58.62 -9.44
C ASN A 569 -35.95 58.47 -8.90
N TYR A 570 -35.03 59.31 -9.38
CA TYR A 570 -33.95 59.83 -8.52
C TYR A 570 -33.79 61.33 -8.77
N GLN A 571 -33.64 62.08 -7.69
CA GLN A 571 -33.79 63.53 -7.58
C GLN A 571 -32.97 64.32 -8.59
N ARG A 572 -33.61 65.36 -9.15
CA ARG A 572 -32.99 66.41 -9.96
C ARG A 572 -31.82 67.04 -9.21
N ARG A 573 -30.61 66.84 -9.72
CA ARG A 573 -29.59 67.90 -9.73
C ARG A 573 -29.47 68.38 -11.16
N ASP A 574 -29.93 69.60 -11.37
CA ASP A 574 -29.66 70.36 -12.58
C ASP A 574 -28.13 70.47 -12.74
N ASN A 575 -27.63 69.93 -13.84
CA ASN A 575 -26.38 70.36 -14.45
C ASN A 575 -26.46 70.08 -15.95
N ASN A 576 -26.58 71.17 -16.70
CA ASN A 576 -26.38 71.22 -18.14
C ASN A 576 -24.93 70.85 -18.47
N ASN A 577 -24.72 69.66 -19.02
CA ASN A 577 -23.71 69.31 -20.03
C ASN A 577 -23.65 67.79 -20.16
N TYR A 578 -24.46 67.22 -21.06
CA TYR A 578 -24.09 65.94 -21.67
C TYR A 578 -23.08 66.25 -22.77
N ASP A 579 -21.85 66.56 -22.36
CA ASP A 579 -20.72 66.65 -23.28
C ASP A 579 -20.49 65.21 -23.77
N TYR A 580 -20.91 64.94 -25.01
CA TYR A 580 -20.68 63.65 -25.67
C TYR A 580 -19.16 63.55 -25.88
N THR A 581 -18.47 63.04 -24.88
CA THR A 581 -17.00 62.86 -24.92
C THR A 581 -16.72 61.88 -26.04
N LYS A 582 -16.20 62.41 -27.15
CA LYS A 582 -15.89 61.64 -28.35
C LYS A 582 -14.93 60.51 -27.97
N GLU A 583 -15.40 59.27 -28.14
CA GLU A 583 -14.58 58.09 -27.83
C GLU A 583 -13.28 58.13 -28.67
N PRO A 584 -12.11 57.93 -28.05
CA PRO A 584 -10.83 58.05 -28.76
C PRO A 584 -10.59 56.88 -29.71
N PHE A 585 -10.02 57.19 -30.87
CA PHE A 585 -9.59 56.21 -31.87
C PHE A 585 -8.10 55.95 -31.75
N PHE A 586 -7.71 54.68 -31.70
CA PHE A 586 -6.32 54.25 -31.66
C PHE A 586 -6.01 53.33 -32.83
N CYS A 587 -4.84 53.54 -33.46
CA CYS A 587 -4.36 52.70 -34.55
C CYS A 587 -3.70 51.41 -34.07
N ASN A 588 -3.11 51.43 -32.86
CA ASN A 588 -2.38 50.31 -32.29
C ASN A 588 -2.66 50.15 -30.79
N SER A 589 -2.50 48.94 -30.27
CA SER A 589 -2.68 48.61 -28.84
C SER A 589 -1.67 49.36 -27.96
N TYR A 590 -0.43 49.55 -28.44
CA TYR A 590 0.61 50.29 -27.73
C TYR A 590 0.24 51.75 -27.49
N ASP A 591 -0.41 52.41 -28.44
CA ASP A 591 -0.83 53.81 -28.30
C ASP A 591 -1.92 53.95 -27.25
N ALA A 592 -2.87 53.01 -27.23
CA ALA A 592 -3.94 52.97 -26.22
C ALA A 592 -3.35 52.75 -24.81
N ILE A 593 -2.43 51.79 -24.65
CA ILE A 593 -1.76 51.54 -23.37
C ILE A 593 -0.89 52.75 -22.96
N GLY A 594 -0.21 53.39 -23.93
CA GLY A 594 0.56 54.60 -23.70
C GLY A 594 -0.31 55.76 -23.20
N ALA A 595 -1.49 55.95 -23.81
CA ALA A 595 -2.47 56.96 -23.39
C ALA A 595 -2.99 56.70 -21.98
N TYR A 596 -3.21 55.43 -21.61
CA TYR A 596 -3.56 55.04 -20.24
C TYR A 596 -2.43 55.35 -19.25
N ARG A 597 -1.18 55.02 -19.58
CA ARG A 597 0.00 55.33 -18.74
C ARG A 597 0.16 56.84 -18.52
N GLN A 598 -0.18 57.64 -19.54
CA GLN A 598 -0.22 59.10 -19.46
C GLN A 598 -1.47 59.65 -18.74
N LYS A 599 -2.33 58.78 -18.19
CA LYS A 599 -3.59 59.13 -17.51
C LYS A 599 -4.57 59.93 -18.36
N ARG A 600 -4.51 59.78 -19.70
CA ARG A 600 -5.45 60.44 -20.63
C ARG A 600 -6.77 59.69 -20.78
N ILE A 601 -6.75 58.38 -20.53
CA ILE A 601 -7.91 57.49 -20.56
C ILE A 601 -7.90 56.60 -19.32
N ASN A 602 -9.09 56.25 -18.83
CA ASN A 602 -9.26 55.34 -17.70
C ASN A 602 -9.32 53.89 -18.20
N LEU A 603 -9.05 52.92 -17.32
CA LEU A 603 -9.00 51.50 -17.67
C LEU A 603 -10.33 50.98 -18.25
N ASP A 604 -11.45 51.47 -17.71
CA ASP A 604 -12.80 51.05 -18.08
C ASP A 604 -13.42 51.92 -19.20
N SER A 605 -12.71 52.95 -19.65
CA SER A 605 -13.24 53.87 -20.66
C SER A 605 -13.32 53.19 -22.04
N PRO A 606 -14.47 53.28 -22.73
CA PRO A 606 -14.61 52.70 -24.06
C PRO A 606 -13.76 53.46 -25.07
N LEU A 607 -13.08 52.73 -25.95
CA LEU A 607 -12.25 53.26 -27.02
C LEU A 607 -12.41 52.43 -28.30
N TRP A 608 -12.05 53.02 -29.44
CA TRP A 608 -12.04 52.36 -30.73
C TRP A 608 -10.62 51.94 -31.12
N LEU A 609 -10.37 50.64 -31.21
CA LEU A 609 -9.09 50.09 -31.63
C LEU A 609 -9.18 49.57 -33.06
N ARG A 610 -8.24 49.98 -33.92
CA ARG A 610 -8.12 49.44 -35.28
C ARG A 610 -7.70 47.96 -35.24
N TRP A 611 -8.54 47.10 -35.79
CA TRP A 611 -8.32 45.66 -35.91
C TRP A 611 -7.60 45.32 -37.22
N ARG A 612 -6.70 44.33 -37.18
CA ARG A 612 -5.99 43.85 -38.37
C ARG A 612 -6.89 42.89 -39.16
N LEU A 613 -6.97 43.07 -40.47
CA LEU A 613 -7.85 42.30 -41.36
C LEU A 613 -7.47 40.81 -41.45
N ASP A 614 -6.19 40.48 -41.22
CA ASP A 614 -5.65 39.11 -41.37
C ASP A 614 -6.11 38.14 -40.28
N GLN A 615 -6.65 38.63 -39.16
CA GLN A 615 -6.99 37.81 -37.98
C GLN A 615 -8.41 37.21 -38.02
N GLY A 616 -9.19 37.45 -39.08
CA GLY A 616 -10.54 36.93 -39.24
C GLY A 616 -11.54 37.52 -38.23
N LEU A 617 -12.61 38.14 -38.73
CA LEU A 617 -13.72 38.57 -37.88
C LEU A 617 -14.80 37.47 -37.90
N ILE A 618 -15.16 36.90 -36.74
CA ILE A 618 -16.42 36.14 -36.63
C ILE A 618 -17.55 37.18 -36.60
N ALA A 619 -17.91 37.70 -37.78
CA ALA A 619 -19.06 38.59 -37.92
C ALA A 619 -20.33 37.73 -37.91
N SER A 620 -21.16 37.87 -36.89
CA SER A 620 -22.57 37.49 -36.94
C SER A 620 -23.23 38.22 -38.12
N ARG A 621 -24.23 37.60 -38.77
CA ARG A 621 -25.04 38.20 -39.85
C ARG A 621 -25.93 39.33 -39.31
N GLU A 622 -25.34 40.38 -38.75
CA GLU A 622 -26.05 41.54 -38.20
C GLU A 622 -26.16 42.64 -39.26
N THR A 623 -27.28 43.37 -39.27
CA THR A 623 -27.46 44.59 -40.07
C THR A 623 -26.80 45.78 -39.36
N PRO A 624 -26.15 46.71 -40.09
CA PRO A 624 -25.55 47.89 -39.47
C PRO A 624 -26.62 48.74 -38.79
N ILE A 625 -26.30 49.27 -37.60
CA ILE A 625 -27.19 50.15 -36.82
C ILE A 625 -27.31 51.50 -37.53
N GLU A 626 -26.17 52.03 -37.98
CA GLU A 626 -26.09 53.29 -38.73
C GLU A 626 -25.04 53.19 -39.82
N VAL A 627 -25.28 53.93 -40.90
CA VAL A 627 -24.31 54.12 -41.98
C VAL A 627 -24.06 55.60 -42.16
N HIS A 628 -22.83 56.06 -41.98
CA HIS A 628 -22.45 57.46 -42.18
C HIS A 628 -21.64 57.58 -43.48
N TYR A 629 -22.04 58.46 -44.39
CA TYR A 629 -21.32 58.72 -45.65
C TYR A 629 -20.48 59.99 -45.52
N GLU A 630 -19.21 59.92 -45.89
CA GLU A 630 -18.34 61.09 -46.04
C GLU A 630 -18.40 61.65 -47.45
N SER A 631 -18.17 62.95 -47.58
CA SER A 631 -18.13 63.68 -48.85
C SER A 631 -17.06 63.16 -49.82
N LEU A 632 -16.03 62.45 -49.33
CA LEU A 632 -14.96 61.83 -50.11
C LEU A 632 -15.29 60.41 -50.60
N GLY A 633 -16.51 59.90 -50.33
CA GLY A 633 -17.01 58.61 -50.82
C GLY A 633 -16.66 57.39 -49.95
N THR A 634 -15.96 57.59 -48.84
CA THR A 634 -15.85 56.62 -47.75
C THR A 634 -17.14 56.59 -46.93
N TYR A 635 -17.52 55.41 -46.44
CA TYR A 635 -18.66 55.31 -45.54
C TYR A 635 -18.39 54.35 -44.38
N TYR A 636 -18.98 54.67 -43.24
CA TYR A 636 -18.84 53.94 -41.98
C TYR A 636 -20.08 53.10 -41.74
N GLU A 637 -19.94 51.78 -41.67
CA GLU A 637 -20.97 50.88 -41.17
C GLU A 637 -20.75 50.66 -39.67
N ILE A 638 -21.66 51.18 -38.85
CA ILE A 638 -21.56 51.13 -37.39
C ILE A 638 -22.41 49.97 -36.87
N TYR A 639 -21.77 49.03 -36.16
CA TYR A 639 -22.40 47.90 -35.48
C TYR A 639 -22.29 48.04 -33.96
N GLY A 640 -22.94 47.16 -33.20
CA GLY A 640 -23.04 47.31 -31.74
C GLY A 640 -21.68 47.40 -31.02
N HIS A 641 -20.69 46.67 -31.53
CA HIS A 641 -19.36 46.50 -30.93
C HIS A 641 -18.19 46.71 -31.89
N TYR A 642 -18.46 46.96 -33.18
CA TYR A 642 -17.42 47.18 -34.19
C TYR A 642 -17.90 48.18 -35.25
N LEU A 643 -16.97 48.77 -35.98
CA LEU A 643 -17.20 49.78 -37.02
C LEU A 643 -16.36 49.39 -38.22
N ILE A 644 -16.98 49.33 -39.41
CA ILE A 644 -16.32 48.97 -40.66
C ILE A 644 -16.25 50.22 -41.53
N VAL A 645 -15.04 50.56 -42.00
CA VAL A 645 -14.82 51.63 -42.97
C VAL A 645 -14.71 51.00 -44.36
N ARG A 646 -15.59 51.39 -45.28
CA ARG A 646 -15.60 50.90 -46.66
C ARG A 646 -15.30 51.98 -47.68
N SER A 647 -14.71 51.56 -48.79
CA SER A 647 -14.52 52.39 -49.98
C SER A 647 -15.79 52.41 -50.85
N ILE A 648 -15.85 53.32 -51.83
CA ILE A 648 -16.91 53.39 -52.86
C ILE A 648 -17.10 52.04 -53.57
N LYS A 649 -16.03 51.26 -53.74
CA LYS A 649 -16.05 49.92 -54.35
C LYS A 649 -16.52 48.80 -53.41
N LYS A 650 -17.01 49.16 -52.21
CA LYS A 650 -17.41 48.26 -51.11
C LYS A 650 -16.27 47.42 -50.51
N GLU A 651 -15.02 47.74 -50.83
CA GLU A 651 -13.84 47.11 -50.21
C GLU A 651 -13.69 47.60 -48.76
N ILE A 652 -13.33 46.70 -47.85
CA ILE A 652 -13.10 47.01 -46.44
C ILE A 652 -11.72 47.64 -46.31
N LEU A 653 -11.65 48.90 -45.88
CA LEU A 653 -10.41 49.61 -45.62
C LEU A 653 -9.89 49.30 -44.22
N PHE A 654 -10.71 49.55 -43.20
CA PHE A 654 -10.36 49.35 -41.80
C PHE A 654 -11.55 48.78 -41.01
N ILE A 655 -11.26 47.97 -40.00
CA ILE A 655 -12.23 47.57 -38.99
C ILE A 655 -11.77 48.16 -37.66
N TYR A 656 -12.69 48.77 -36.92
CA TYR A 656 -12.45 49.22 -35.56
C TYR A 656 -13.31 48.40 -34.62
N ILE A 657 -12.74 47.94 -33.51
CA ILE A 657 -13.47 47.23 -32.45
C ILE A 657 -13.56 48.17 -31.25
N ARG A 658 -14.77 48.25 -30.68
CA ARG A 658 -15.01 48.98 -29.45
C ARG A 658 -14.62 48.11 -28.27
N THR A 659 -13.60 48.52 -27.54
CA THR A 659 -13.03 47.75 -26.42
C THR A 659 -12.57 48.69 -25.30
N THR A 660 -11.96 48.14 -24.27
CA THR A 660 -11.33 48.91 -23.18
C THR A 660 -9.83 48.60 -23.11
N VAL A 661 -9.07 49.47 -22.44
CA VAL A 661 -7.62 49.26 -22.26
C VAL A 661 -7.33 47.95 -21.54
N GLY A 662 -8.16 47.58 -20.56
CA GLY A 662 -7.98 46.35 -19.80
C GLY A 662 -8.13 45.08 -20.64
N HIS A 663 -9.13 45.02 -21.53
CA HIS A 663 -9.26 43.91 -22.49
C HIS A 663 -8.05 43.86 -23.44
N ILE A 664 -7.60 45.02 -23.95
CA ILE A 664 -6.41 45.09 -24.81
C ILE A 664 -5.18 44.55 -24.09
N SER A 665 -5.00 44.91 -22.82
CA SER A 665 -3.88 44.42 -22.01
C SER A 665 -3.95 42.90 -21.85
N LEU A 666 -5.12 42.34 -21.55
CA LEU A 666 -5.28 40.89 -21.40
C LEU A 666 -5.01 40.14 -22.71
N TYR A 667 -5.62 40.55 -23.81
CA TYR A 667 -5.40 39.89 -25.11
C TYR A 667 -3.96 40.00 -25.58
N ARG A 668 -3.29 41.11 -25.26
CA ARG A 668 -1.87 41.28 -25.54
C ARG A 668 -1.01 40.30 -24.75
N GLU A 669 -1.24 40.14 -23.45
CA GLU A 669 -0.51 39.15 -22.65
C GLU A 669 -0.72 37.73 -23.18
N ILE A 670 -1.94 37.41 -23.64
CA ILE A 670 -2.24 36.11 -24.28
C ILE A 670 -1.46 35.97 -25.60
N ASP A 671 -1.49 36.98 -26.47
CA ASP A 671 -0.79 36.95 -27.76
C ASP A 671 0.74 36.87 -27.59
N GLU A 672 1.31 37.65 -26.66
CA GLU A 672 2.73 37.59 -26.31
C GLU A 672 3.12 36.21 -25.75
N ALA A 673 2.28 35.61 -24.90
CA ALA A 673 2.50 34.25 -24.41
C ALA A 673 2.44 33.19 -25.53
N LEU A 674 1.49 33.31 -26.46
CA LEU A 674 1.36 32.41 -27.61
C LEU A 674 2.54 32.55 -28.59
N GLN A 675 2.97 33.79 -28.88
CA GLN A 675 4.13 34.06 -29.73
C GLN A 675 5.42 33.54 -29.09
N GLY A 676 5.59 33.77 -27.79
CA GLY A 676 6.69 33.20 -27.01
C GLY A 676 6.75 31.68 -27.12
N PHE A 677 5.61 31.00 -27.02
CA PHE A 677 5.52 29.55 -27.20
C PHE A 677 5.92 29.11 -28.62
N SER A 678 5.43 29.80 -29.66
CA SER A 678 5.75 29.49 -31.06
C SER A 678 7.25 29.61 -31.39
N HIS A 679 7.92 30.62 -30.83
CA HIS A 679 9.36 30.82 -31.00
C HIS A 679 10.18 29.72 -30.31
N VAL A 680 9.78 29.30 -29.10
CA VAL A 680 10.47 28.21 -28.39
C VAL A 680 10.29 26.87 -29.12
N CYS A 681 9.10 26.57 -29.64
CA CYS A 681 8.88 25.36 -30.46
C CYS A 681 9.69 25.34 -31.76
N SER A 682 9.97 26.50 -32.36
CA SER A 682 10.80 26.58 -33.58
C SER A 682 12.30 26.38 -33.35
N LEU A 683 12.77 26.46 -32.10
CA LEU A 683 14.17 26.35 -31.70
C LEU A 683 14.55 24.97 -31.15
N VAL A 684 13.60 24.04 -31.03
CA VAL A 684 13.88 22.64 -30.68
C VAL A 684 14.07 21.86 -32.00
N PRO A 685 15.30 21.51 -32.41
CA PRO A 685 15.48 20.58 -33.51
C PRO A 685 14.93 19.22 -33.09
N ASN A 686 14.17 18.59 -34.00
CA ASN A 686 13.62 17.24 -33.85
C ASN A 686 14.65 16.20 -33.38
#